data_AF-A0A8K1CPR5-F1
#
_entry.id   AF-A0A8K1CPR5-F1
#
_cell.length_a   1.000
_cell.length_b   1.000
_cell.length_c   1.000
_cell.angle_alpha   90.00
_cell.angle_beta   90.00
_cell.angle_gamma   90.00
#
_symmetry.space_group_name_H-M   'P 1'
#
loop_
_entity.id
_entity.type
_entity.pdbx_description
1 polymer ?
#
loop_
_entity_poly.entity_id
_entity_poly.type
_entity_poly.pdbx_seq_one_letter_code
_entity_poly.pdbx_strand_id
1 'polypeptide(L)'
;MAERRPASPSTLGPLSTSRPIASTVDWVPSTVAFRSPPRHAASSELLEIARQLEQIETERRRLLHKLPSTPPRSPLKPLVAPQATPQSPNQQPHDAAPSLCGSPLIRAQVYLCECADEFVHAVDLRRHRTDACRLRIVTCSRPGCGQLFAAQDRQHHDRYECSTLMKTQQLLDEHQQAQEHIPCELCGEGTMRRRMEDHRLYMCVKRKVGCQYAMGGCAARFAFDMREQHEAEECIVARRRAKILERSVHTNDETTCDWCEQRVLKRRLLDHQEEECLKRERPCPNAFNGCKEWVPVGKFDQHLKTVCVVTLERNAMADRAREKNMLVPCKECGEYVRRRHLEAHWYGECVSRIVNCKNAAHGCKARLRWRDRHLHEDFMALVSSERSMLSFPTGGDGYVVVNSETNAAIENRVVDLPPPWSAEYYVWLVDAKDEILDLHLKCIDHLETVELKTREQARCQERSAACKKKLKELKQLKKEKRTNSQLGDISLAAKELADEFDAAERGITETTTAIALAKGWIQILLTEASRILREEKDESDVEMIQTAVREQGMEQINGRLLLTELSDNAQERLLSLDKWARALTPDAHDAVNLAEKKRKAAEQLKLLQKRAEWEQLMSELRDDNPDSVRLRRRYERELAKVEAKLALISDNTPTGLLERTGRHVIASSSKNTIALVGANHGLVTYYRSVTSKAAREVNFQVALARKRWNHVVFCASKKELTLIVNGEVKSIKRGVFDLPFARLGTNETGESFQGCLQEVRYWSSCLSLEAVQMHANTILHVARQSDLLAYWTFEEGMGDVVDDMALRLPRAPCFNTEWVLYNTPAIRRRFGMPPTPSLRDKTSCMINQRLKLLAQRARDRDTEAVLCRQNCGQSIILRHLDEHHRRECMHRLVACREGGCETTHRLCDEQQHRSKDCERVKYRVELLERLQEKEKTEECELGCGVWFKRRHRERHHHSECPRRLITCPQPDCGETIVAHSVDNHLLKDCKSELLATQRRLVENAREREARRLKNELQCHRE
;
A
#
# COMPACT_ATOMS: atom_id res chain seq x y z
N MET A 1 -9.24 -23.34 71.43
CA MET A 1 -9.67 -22.08 72.07
C MET A 1 -10.04 -21.15 70.92
N ALA A 2 -11.31 -20.81 70.67
CA ALA A 2 -12.23 -20.02 71.51
C ALA A 2 -11.77 -18.55 71.57
N GLU A 3 -12.61 -17.52 71.34
CA GLU A 3 -14.04 -17.40 70.97
C GLU A 3 -14.23 -15.96 70.38
N ARG A 4 -15.18 -15.57 69.52
CA ARG A 4 -16.65 -15.54 69.72
C ARG A 4 -17.43 -15.10 68.45
N ARG A 5 -18.72 -15.41 68.42
CA ARG A 5 -19.82 -14.83 67.59
C ARG A 5 -20.69 -13.91 68.52
N PRO A 6 -21.87 -13.32 68.17
CA PRO A 6 -22.84 -13.54 67.06
C PRO A 6 -23.27 -12.19 66.37
N ALA A 7 -24.41 -11.98 65.67
CA ALA A 7 -25.64 -12.76 65.40
C ALA A 7 -26.31 -12.37 64.06
N SER A 8 -27.40 -13.07 63.70
CA SER A 8 -28.34 -12.77 62.61
C SER A 8 -29.74 -13.32 62.95
N PRO A 9 -30.82 -12.85 62.31
CA PRO A 9 -31.75 -13.79 61.65
C PRO A 9 -32.21 -13.30 60.26
N SER A 10 -32.56 -14.09 59.24
CA SER A 10 -32.89 -15.54 59.04
C SER A 10 -34.37 -15.95 59.03
N THR A 11 -34.78 -16.54 57.90
CA THR A 11 -36.03 -17.24 57.49
C THR A 11 -36.02 -17.28 55.94
N LEU A 12 -36.63 -18.20 55.17
CA LEU A 12 -37.16 -19.56 55.40
C LEU A 12 -37.09 -20.34 54.06
N GLY A 13 -37.79 -21.48 53.92
CA GLY A 13 -37.95 -22.32 52.70
C GLY A 13 -39.01 -23.41 52.98
N PRO A 14 -38.93 -24.64 52.42
CA PRO A 14 -38.17 -25.15 51.26
C PRO A 14 -39.00 -26.18 50.41
N LEU A 15 -38.34 -27.20 49.80
CA LEU A 15 -38.85 -28.43 49.11
C LEU A 15 -39.36 -28.22 47.66
N SER A 16 -39.02 -28.95 46.57
CA SER A 16 -38.44 -30.28 46.20
C SER A 16 -39.46 -31.17 45.45
N THR A 17 -39.15 -31.76 44.28
CA THR A 17 -38.52 -33.09 44.13
C THR A 17 -38.23 -33.49 42.66
N SER A 18 -37.34 -34.49 42.47
CA SER A 18 -37.21 -35.45 41.32
C SER A 18 -36.92 -35.02 39.85
N ARG A 19 -35.87 -35.66 39.30
CA ARG A 19 -35.53 -35.93 37.86
C ARG A 19 -36.24 -37.24 37.38
N PRO A 20 -36.15 -37.79 36.12
CA PRO A 20 -35.06 -37.64 35.11
C PRO A 20 -35.38 -37.71 33.57
N ILE A 21 -34.36 -37.34 32.76
CA ILE A 21 -33.89 -37.91 31.45
C ILE A 21 -34.89 -38.18 30.28
N ALA A 22 -34.67 -37.56 29.10
CA ALA A 22 -34.41 -38.22 27.79
C ALA A 22 -34.50 -37.29 26.54
N SER A 23 -33.70 -37.63 25.51
CA SER A 23 -33.86 -37.43 24.04
C SER A 23 -34.49 -36.17 23.40
N THR A 24 -33.67 -35.54 22.55
CA THR A 24 -34.00 -34.88 21.27
C THR A 24 -35.04 -35.59 20.39
N VAL A 25 -35.80 -34.83 19.58
CA VAL A 25 -35.87 -34.97 18.10
C VAL A 25 -36.72 -33.84 17.45
N ASP A 26 -36.27 -33.40 16.27
CA ASP A 26 -36.84 -32.64 15.14
C ASP A 26 -38.22 -31.95 15.19
N TRP A 27 -38.30 -30.85 14.43
CA TRP A 27 -39.56 -30.34 13.87
C TRP A 27 -39.42 -30.07 12.36
N VAL A 28 -40.12 -30.87 11.56
CA VAL A 28 -40.23 -30.75 10.09
C VAL A 28 -41.67 -30.33 9.76
N PRO A 29 -41.91 -29.42 8.80
CA PRO A 29 -43.17 -28.66 8.72
C PRO A 29 -44.23 -29.29 7.80
N SER A 30 -45.38 -28.60 7.67
CA SER A 30 -46.50 -28.74 6.71
C SER A 30 -47.82 -29.17 7.35
N THR A 31 -49.03 -28.76 6.91
CA THR A 31 -49.47 -27.64 6.03
C THR A 31 -50.99 -27.50 6.18
N VAL A 32 -51.52 -26.27 6.17
CA VAL A 32 -52.84 -25.96 5.58
C VAL A 32 -52.70 -24.66 4.79
N ALA A 33 -53.26 -24.60 3.59
CA ALA A 33 -53.03 -23.52 2.63
C ALA A 33 -54.15 -22.47 2.61
N PHE A 34 -53.87 -21.26 2.11
CA PHE A 34 -54.84 -20.52 1.29
C PHE A 34 -54.16 -19.52 0.32
N ARG A 35 -54.35 -19.77 -0.98
CA ARG A 35 -54.36 -18.89 -2.20
C ARG A 35 -53.31 -17.77 -2.41
N SER A 36 -53.03 -17.54 -3.68
CA SER A 36 -52.00 -16.63 -4.22
C SER A 36 -52.27 -15.13 -3.97
N PRO A 37 -51.22 -14.30 -3.73
CA PRO A 37 -51.32 -12.85 -3.80
C PRO A 37 -51.31 -12.35 -5.27
N PRO A 38 -51.92 -11.18 -5.57
CA PRO A 38 -51.96 -10.61 -6.91
C PRO A 38 -50.68 -9.81 -7.27
N ARG A 39 -50.56 -9.44 -8.56
CA ARG A 39 -49.61 -8.41 -9.02
C ARG A 39 -50.15 -7.01 -8.69
N HIS A 40 -49.26 -6.02 -8.68
CA HIS A 40 -49.48 -4.56 -8.46
C HIS A 40 -49.69 -4.09 -7.00
N ALA A 41 -48.62 -3.59 -6.37
CA ALA A 41 -48.67 -2.74 -5.16
C ALA A 41 -47.47 -1.76 -5.01
N ALA A 42 -46.51 -1.73 -5.95
CA ALA A 42 -45.17 -1.15 -5.74
C ALA A 42 -45.04 0.38 -5.97
N SER A 43 -46.15 1.12 -6.09
CA SER A 43 -46.14 2.56 -6.42
C SER A 43 -46.58 3.50 -5.28
N SER A 44 -47.14 2.97 -4.19
CA SER A 44 -47.70 3.82 -3.12
C SER A 44 -46.65 4.38 -2.14
N GLU A 45 -45.65 3.56 -1.78
CA GLU A 45 -44.68 3.93 -0.74
C GLU A 45 -43.71 5.04 -1.20
N LEU A 46 -43.32 5.05 -2.48
CA LEU A 46 -42.48 6.10 -3.07
C LEU A 46 -43.19 7.46 -3.11
N LEU A 47 -44.52 7.47 -3.29
CA LEU A 47 -45.35 8.69 -3.24
C LEU A 47 -45.46 9.24 -1.82
N GLU A 48 -45.57 8.36 -0.82
CA GLU A 48 -45.63 8.76 0.59
C GLU A 48 -44.29 9.33 1.09
N ILE A 49 -43.16 8.70 0.71
CA ILE A 49 -41.81 9.21 1.02
C ILE A 49 -41.57 10.59 0.41
N ALA A 50 -41.97 10.81 -0.86
CA ALA A 50 -41.87 12.12 -1.50
C ALA A 50 -42.67 13.20 -0.75
N ARG A 51 -43.88 12.86 -0.29
CA ARG A 51 -44.77 13.76 0.46
C ARG A 51 -44.19 14.16 1.82
N GLN A 52 -43.52 13.23 2.51
CA GLN A 52 -42.87 13.49 3.79
C GLN A 52 -41.65 14.42 3.65
N LEU A 53 -40.88 14.31 2.56
CA LEU A 53 -39.75 15.22 2.28
C LEU A 53 -40.21 16.66 2.03
N GLU A 54 -41.30 16.85 1.30
CA GLU A 54 -41.91 18.17 1.05
C GLU A 54 -42.45 18.82 2.33
N GLN A 55 -42.95 17.99 3.27
CA GLN A 55 -43.39 18.43 4.59
C GLN A 55 -42.20 18.91 5.47
N ILE A 56 -41.06 18.22 5.41
CA ILE A 56 -39.83 18.62 6.13
C ILE A 56 -39.27 19.96 5.58
N GLU A 57 -39.29 20.17 4.25
CA GLU A 57 -38.88 21.45 3.66
C GLU A 57 -39.80 22.62 4.07
N THR A 58 -41.10 22.41 4.11
CA THR A 58 -42.06 23.47 4.47
C THR A 58 -41.98 23.86 5.95
N GLU A 59 -41.66 22.93 6.85
CA GLU A 59 -41.31 23.28 8.25
C GLU A 59 -39.98 24.04 8.35
N ARG A 60 -38.95 23.61 7.61
CA ARG A 60 -37.64 24.28 7.59
C ARG A 60 -37.75 25.74 7.14
N ARG A 61 -38.62 26.04 6.16
CA ARG A 61 -38.90 27.42 5.70
C ARG A 61 -39.66 28.24 6.75
N ARG A 62 -40.57 27.65 7.53
CA ARG A 62 -41.30 28.33 8.62
C ARG A 62 -40.40 28.76 9.78
N LEU A 63 -39.38 27.97 10.11
CA LEU A 63 -38.47 28.26 11.23
C LEU A 63 -37.53 29.45 11.00
N LEU A 64 -37.22 29.79 9.75
CA LEU A 64 -36.31 30.90 9.42
C LEU A 64 -36.98 32.30 9.49
N HIS A 65 -38.30 32.39 9.63
CA HIS A 65 -39.06 33.64 9.54
C HIS A 65 -39.43 34.29 10.89
N LYS A 66 -38.79 33.90 12.01
CA LYS A 66 -39.07 34.45 13.36
C LYS A 66 -37.83 34.85 14.17
N LEU A 67 -37.12 35.90 13.73
CA LEU A 67 -36.27 36.73 14.59
C LEU A 67 -36.47 38.22 14.23
N PRO A 68 -36.67 39.12 15.21
CA PRO A 68 -36.84 40.57 14.96
C PRO A 68 -35.52 41.33 15.00
N SER A 69 -35.44 42.46 14.28
CA SER A 69 -34.24 43.32 14.26
C SER A 69 -34.59 44.81 14.23
N THR A 70 -34.67 45.45 15.40
CA THR A 70 -34.70 46.92 15.55
C THR A 70 -33.93 47.36 16.80
N PRO A 71 -32.76 48.03 16.66
CA PRO A 71 -32.17 48.82 17.74
C PRO A 71 -32.90 50.17 17.90
N PRO A 72 -32.70 50.91 19.01
CA PRO A 72 -33.39 52.18 19.28
C PRO A 72 -32.89 53.36 18.41
N ARG A 73 -33.72 54.41 18.31
CA ARG A 73 -33.39 55.69 17.65
C ARG A 73 -32.96 56.76 18.65
N SER A 74 -32.02 57.60 18.25
CA SER A 74 -31.98 59.03 18.59
C SER A 74 -31.46 59.83 17.36
N PRO A 75 -31.67 61.17 17.27
CA PRO A 75 -31.82 61.83 15.96
C PRO A 75 -30.61 62.67 15.50
N LEU A 76 -30.51 62.89 14.19
CA LEU A 76 -29.68 63.94 13.57
C LEU A 76 -30.45 64.71 12.50
N LYS A 77 -30.24 66.04 12.47
CA LYS A 77 -30.71 67.04 11.50
C LYS A 77 -30.01 68.37 11.84
N PRO A 78 -29.89 69.33 10.90
CA PRO A 78 -29.41 69.19 9.53
C PRO A 78 -28.28 70.21 9.22
N LEU A 79 -27.55 70.09 8.11
CA LEU A 79 -26.70 71.18 7.60
C LEU A 79 -26.78 71.32 6.07
N VAL A 80 -26.55 72.56 5.63
CA VAL A 80 -26.49 73.01 4.24
C VAL A 80 -25.06 73.46 3.93
N ALA A 81 -24.67 73.41 2.66
CA ALA A 81 -23.33 73.73 2.13
C ALA A 81 -23.11 75.26 1.96
N PRO A 82 -22.00 75.74 1.36
CA PRO A 82 -20.57 75.47 1.64
C PRO A 82 -19.72 76.76 1.74
N GLN A 83 -18.45 76.71 2.20
CA GLN A 83 -17.35 77.56 1.68
C GLN A 83 -15.93 77.27 2.21
N ALA A 84 -14.94 77.55 1.34
CA ALA A 84 -13.57 78.11 1.52
C ALA A 84 -12.54 77.64 2.59
N THR A 85 -11.27 77.74 2.15
CA THR A 85 -9.95 77.71 2.84
C THR A 85 -9.70 78.92 3.80
N PRO A 86 -8.65 79.00 4.67
CA PRO A 86 -7.29 78.42 4.52
C PRO A 86 -6.46 78.02 5.80
N GLN A 87 -5.19 77.61 5.56
CA GLN A 87 -3.96 77.73 6.40
C GLN A 87 -3.78 76.97 7.76
N SER A 88 -2.89 75.95 7.73
CA SER A 88 -1.54 75.83 8.37
C SER A 88 -1.25 76.31 9.82
N PRO A 89 -0.18 75.80 10.53
CA PRO A 89 0.75 74.69 10.21
C PRO A 89 0.94 73.64 11.36
N ASN A 90 1.93 72.76 11.17
CA ASN A 90 2.54 71.78 12.12
C ASN A 90 1.78 70.44 12.30
N GLN A 91 2.43 69.30 12.58
CA GLN A 91 3.87 68.97 12.63
C GLN A 91 4.16 67.48 12.28
N GLN A 92 5.44 67.14 12.06
CA GLN A 92 5.97 65.83 11.61
C GLN A 92 7.51 65.77 11.84
N PRO A 93 8.29 64.71 11.47
CA PRO A 93 8.00 63.45 10.73
C PRO A 93 7.75 62.27 11.72
N HIS A 94 8.07 60.96 11.57
CA HIS A 94 8.89 60.03 10.73
C HIS A 94 8.25 58.61 10.92
N ASP A 95 8.45 57.51 10.16
CA ASP A 95 8.89 57.13 8.79
C ASP A 95 8.48 55.62 8.61
N ALA A 96 8.67 54.80 7.56
CA ALA A 96 9.36 54.82 6.25
C ALA A 96 8.64 53.85 5.24
N ALA A 97 9.36 53.30 4.24
CA ALA A 97 8.94 52.24 3.30
C ALA A 97 10.13 51.25 3.04
N PRO A 98 10.28 50.38 1.98
CA PRO A 98 9.67 50.29 0.62
C PRO A 98 9.23 48.83 0.18
N SER A 99 9.10 48.43 -1.11
CA SER A 99 8.26 48.89 -2.26
C SER A 99 8.55 48.08 -3.58
N LEU A 100 7.76 48.30 -4.67
CA LEU A 100 7.88 47.79 -6.08
C LEU A 100 7.59 46.28 -6.30
N CYS A 101 7.29 45.73 -7.51
CA CYS A 101 7.09 46.21 -8.91
C CYS A 101 5.90 45.41 -9.57
N GLY A 102 5.52 45.35 -10.86
CA GLY A 102 6.05 45.80 -12.17
C GLY A 102 5.04 45.54 -13.34
N SER A 103 5.46 45.30 -14.60
CA SER A 103 4.59 45.00 -15.80
C SER A 103 5.35 44.16 -16.88
N PRO A 104 4.78 43.63 -18.03
CA PRO A 104 3.94 44.27 -19.06
C PRO A 104 2.81 43.39 -19.71
N LEU A 105 2.40 43.68 -20.96
CA LEU A 105 1.11 43.32 -21.63
C LEU A 105 1.14 42.16 -22.66
N ILE A 106 -0.01 41.50 -22.88
CA ILE A 106 -0.36 40.68 -24.07
C ILE A 106 -1.81 41.00 -24.53
N ARG A 107 -2.10 40.87 -25.83
CA ARG A 107 -3.42 41.14 -26.46
C ARG A 107 -4.55 40.28 -25.87
N ALA A 108 -5.70 40.90 -25.55
CA ALA A 108 -6.89 40.22 -25.04
C ALA A 108 -8.01 40.09 -26.09
N GLN A 109 -8.71 38.96 -26.08
CA GLN A 109 -9.89 38.71 -26.92
C GLN A 109 -11.15 39.39 -26.36
N VAL A 110 -12.10 39.71 -27.25
CA VAL A 110 -13.40 40.30 -26.95
C VAL A 110 -14.50 39.36 -27.44
N TYR A 111 -15.58 39.22 -26.67
CA TYR A 111 -16.68 38.29 -26.95
C TYR A 111 -18.02 39.04 -26.96
N LEU A 112 -18.93 38.65 -27.86
CA LEU A 112 -20.28 39.21 -27.89
C LEU A 112 -21.15 38.55 -26.80
N CYS A 113 -21.98 39.31 -26.10
CA CYS A 113 -22.94 38.76 -25.15
C CYS A 113 -24.26 38.38 -25.85
N GLU A 114 -25.04 37.48 -25.26
CA GLU A 114 -26.32 36.99 -25.81
C GLU A 114 -27.42 38.08 -25.87
N CYS A 115 -27.21 39.23 -25.22
CA CYS A 115 -28.02 40.44 -25.37
C CYS A 115 -27.71 41.25 -26.65
N ALA A 116 -26.72 40.83 -27.46
CA ALA A 116 -26.33 41.35 -28.77
C ALA A 116 -25.87 42.84 -28.87
N ASP A 117 -26.23 43.70 -27.92
CA ASP A 117 -26.02 45.16 -28.02
C ASP A 117 -24.55 45.62 -27.80
N GLU A 118 -23.71 44.85 -27.09
CA GLU A 118 -22.33 45.25 -26.72
C GLU A 118 -21.31 44.11 -26.79
N PHE A 119 -20.08 44.48 -27.18
CA PHE A 119 -18.89 43.63 -27.13
C PHE A 119 -18.18 43.75 -25.78
N VAL A 120 -17.90 42.64 -25.09
CA VAL A 120 -17.35 42.63 -23.73
C VAL A 120 -16.06 41.78 -23.66
N HIS A 121 -15.04 42.24 -22.94
CA HIS A 121 -13.83 41.45 -22.72
C HIS A 121 -14.12 40.18 -21.90
N ALA A 122 -13.37 39.11 -22.16
CA ALA A 122 -13.58 37.79 -21.56
C ALA A 122 -13.58 37.78 -20.01
N VAL A 123 -12.86 38.71 -19.38
CA VAL A 123 -12.79 38.87 -17.92
C VAL A 123 -14.08 39.51 -17.38
N ASP A 124 -14.56 40.58 -18.00
CA ASP A 124 -15.72 41.34 -17.55
C ASP A 124 -17.08 40.74 -17.95
N LEU A 125 -17.13 39.83 -18.92
CA LEU A 125 -18.35 39.17 -19.38
C LEU A 125 -19.18 38.56 -18.22
N ARG A 126 -18.50 38.05 -17.18
CA ARG A 126 -19.15 37.48 -16.00
C ARG A 126 -19.84 38.55 -15.13
N ARG A 127 -19.23 39.74 -15.00
CA ARG A 127 -19.76 40.90 -14.27
C ARG A 127 -20.85 41.64 -15.07
N HIS A 128 -20.71 41.71 -16.39
CA HIS A 128 -21.78 42.18 -17.27
C HIS A 128 -23.04 41.33 -17.09
N ARG A 129 -22.92 40.00 -17.10
CA ARG A 129 -24.06 39.06 -16.95
C ARG A 129 -24.78 39.21 -15.59
N THR A 130 -24.09 39.53 -14.50
CA THR A 130 -24.72 39.73 -13.18
C THR A 130 -25.26 41.15 -12.97
N ASP A 131 -24.56 42.19 -13.42
CA ASP A 131 -24.78 43.55 -12.91
C ASP A 131 -25.28 44.55 -13.98
N ALA A 132 -25.03 44.29 -15.26
CA ALA A 132 -25.30 45.22 -16.36
C ALA A 132 -26.34 44.71 -17.38
N CYS A 133 -26.34 43.41 -17.68
CA CYS A 133 -27.14 42.81 -18.75
C CYS A 133 -28.65 43.11 -18.62
N ARG A 134 -29.28 43.47 -19.75
CA ARG A 134 -30.73 43.74 -19.88
C ARG A 134 -31.59 42.49 -19.69
N LEU A 135 -31.06 41.34 -20.08
CA LEU A 135 -31.70 40.03 -20.00
C LEU A 135 -31.50 39.33 -18.63
N ARG A 136 -30.78 39.94 -17.67
CA ARG A 136 -30.61 39.34 -16.35
C ARG A 136 -31.95 39.28 -15.62
N ILE A 137 -32.19 38.19 -14.90
CA ILE A 137 -33.40 38.04 -14.09
C ILE A 137 -33.26 38.87 -12.80
N VAL A 138 -34.25 39.69 -12.50
CA VAL A 138 -34.33 40.52 -11.29
C VAL A 138 -35.66 40.27 -10.56
N THR A 139 -35.68 40.51 -9.25
CA THR A 139 -36.90 40.47 -8.44
C THR A 139 -37.63 41.81 -8.44
N CYS A 140 -38.95 41.77 -8.32
CA CYS A 140 -39.75 42.95 -7.97
C CYS A 140 -39.36 43.43 -6.56
N SER A 141 -38.90 44.68 -6.47
CA SER A 141 -38.44 45.27 -5.21
C SER A 141 -39.56 45.90 -4.36
N ARG A 142 -40.84 45.71 -4.73
CA ARG A 142 -41.99 46.15 -3.90
C ARG A 142 -42.34 45.05 -2.89
N PRO A 143 -42.49 45.38 -1.58
CA PRO A 143 -42.86 44.41 -0.56
C PRO A 143 -44.13 43.63 -0.92
N GLY A 144 -44.05 42.29 -0.83
CA GLY A 144 -45.19 41.40 -1.09
C GLY A 144 -45.43 41.00 -2.56
N CYS A 145 -44.70 41.55 -3.54
CA CYS A 145 -44.83 41.12 -4.94
C CYS A 145 -43.85 39.98 -5.29
N GLY A 146 -42.54 40.22 -5.20
CA GLY A 146 -41.50 39.18 -5.27
C GLY A 146 -41.31 38.45 -6.62
N GLN A 147 -42.11 38.73 -7.66
CA GLN A 147 -41.95 38.09 -8.97
C GLN A 147 -40.57 38.31 -9.60
N LEU A 148 -40.16 37.35 -10.43
CA LEU A 148 -38.90 37.34 -11.19
C LEU A 148 -39.18 37.62 -12.67
N PHE A 149 -38.48 38.59 -13.27
CA PHE A 149 -38.58 38.96 -14.69
C PHE A 149 -37.22 39.45 -15.21
N ALA A 150 -37.02 39.55 -16.52
CA ALA A 150 -35.79 40.11 -17.07
C ALA A 150 -35.75 41.64 -16.85
N ALA A 151 -34.56 42.20 -16.59
CA ALA A 151 -34.41 43.58 -16.11
C ALA A 151 -35.03 44.65 -17.03
N GLN A 152 -35.10 44.39 -18.34
CA GLN A 152 -35.79 45.22 -19.33
C GLN A 152 -37.32 45.31 -19.10
N ASP A 153 -37.96 44.22 -18.70
CA ASP A 153 -39.42 44.09 -18.64
C ASP A 153 -40.03 44.74 -17.38
N ARG A 154 -39.17 45.30 -16.51
CA ARG A 154 -39.55 45.94 -15.24
C ARG A 154 -40.64 47.00 -15.39
N GLN A 155 -40.64 47.79 -16.48
CA GLN A 155 -41.68 48.80 -16.72
C GLN A 155 -43.02 48.19 -17.16
N HIS A 156 -43.01 47.01 -17.79
CA HIS A 156 -44.22 46.28 -18.14
C HIS A 156 -44.84 45.65 -16.89
N HIS A 157 -44.01 44.93 -16.12
CA HIS A 157 -44.38 44.39 -14.81
C HIS A 157 -44.99 45.46 -13.91
N ASP A 158 -44.30 46.60 -13.74
CA ASP A 158 -44.76 47.70 -12.89
C ASP A 158 -46.14 48.26 -13.29
N ARG A 159 -46.51 48.24 -14.58
CA ARG A 159 -47.79 48.78 -15.06
C ARG A 159 -48.94 47.77 -15.08
N TYR A 160 -48.66 46.49 -15.39
CA TYR A 160 -49.70 45.53 -15.77
C TYR A 160 -49.77 44.28 -14.90
N GLU A 161 -48.72 43.98 -14.12
CA GLU A 161 -48.62 42.74 -13.34
C GLU A 161 -48.40 42.97 -11.84
N CYS A 162 -47.84 44.12 -11.45
CA CYS A 162 -47.45 44.42 -10.09
C CYS A 162 -48.69 44.66 -9.20
N SER A 163 -49.27 43.57 -8.71
CA SER A 163 -50.47 43.55 -7.85
C SER A 163 -50.39 44.49 -6.64
N THR A 164 -49.20 44.66 -6.06
CA THR A 164 -48.95 45.65 -4.99
C THR A 164 -49.15 47.09 -5.45
N LEU A 165 -48.72 47.46 -6.66
CA LEU A 165 -48.89 48.82 -7.18
C LEU A 165 -50.35 49.09 -7.55
N MET A 166 -50.98 48.20 -8.32
CA MET A 166 -52.38 48.37 -8.75
C MET A 166 -53.33 48.55 -7.55
N LYS A 167 -53.15 47.73 -6.50
CA LYS A 167 -53.92 47.83 -5.26
C LYS A 167 -53.63 49.11 -4.46
N THR A 168 -52.44 49.71 -4.62
CA THR A 168 -52.11 51.02 -4.02
C THR A 168 -52.78 52.16 -4.79
N GLN A 169 -52.88 52.06 -6.12
CA GLN A 169 -53.55 53.06 -6.96
C GLN A 169 -55.07 53.07 -6.75
N GLN A 170 -55.71 51.90 -6.72
CA GLN A 170 -57.14 51.77 -6.44
C GLN A 170 -57.56 52.50 -5.14
N LEU A 171 -56.77 52.34 -4.06
CA LEU A 171 -57.04 52.96 -2.76
C LEU A 171 -56.88 54.50 -2.77
N LEU A 172 -56.19 55.08 -3.76
CA LEU A 172 -56.07 56.53 -3.94
C LEU A 172 -57.28 57.08 -4.71
N ASP A 173 -57.72 56.39 -5.76
CA ASP A 173 -58.89 56.77 -6.56
C ASP A 173 -60.18 56.69 -5.71
N GLU A 174 -60.34 55.62 -4.92
CA GLU A 174 -61.43 55.48 -3.94
C GLU A 174 -61.43 56.62 -2.91
N HIS A 175 -60.25 57.10 -2.51
CA HIS A 175 -60.13 58.22 -1.57
C HIS A 175 -60.51 59.56 -2.19
N GLN A 176 -60.20 59.80 -3.47
CA GLN A 176 -60.63 61.01 -4.18
C GLN A 176 -62.15 61.06 -4.38
N GLN A 177 -62.77 59.95 -4.81
CA GLN A 177 -64.23 59.89 -5.03
C GLN A 177 -65.05 60.08 -3.73
N ALA A 178 -64.46 59.79 -2.57
CA ALA A 178 -65.10 59.99 -1.27
C ALA A 178 -65.13 61.46 -0.78
N GLN A 179 -64.40 62.38 -1.43
CA GLN A 179 -64.33 63.80 -1.05
C GLN A 179 -65.19 64.73 -1.92
N GLU A 180 -65.84 64.22 -2.97
CA GLU A 180 -66.69 65.00 -3.88
C GLU A 180 -67.95 65.56 -3.19
N HIS A 181 -68.33 66.80 -3.51
CA HIS A 181 -69.50 67.50 -2.95
C HIS A 181 -70.70 67.45 -3.91
N ILE A 182 -71.91 67.27 -3.35
CA ILE A 182 -73.18 67.04 -4.07
C ILE A 182 -74.32 67.79 -3.35
N PRO A 183 -75.28 68.43 -4.05
CA PRO A 183 -76.44 69.09 -3.45
C PRO A 183 -77.47 68.12 -2.83
N CYS A 184 -78.12 68.55 -1.74
CA CYS A 184 -79.15 67.81 -1.02
C CYS A 184 -80.56 68.06 -1.58
N GLU A 185 -81.27 66.99 -1.92
CA GLU A 185 -82.62 67.00 -2.52
C GLU A 185 -83.71 67.69 -1.67
N LEU A 186 -83.52 67.81 -0.35
CA LEU A 186 -84.54 68.29 0.59
C LEU A 186 -84.40 69.77 0.99
N CYS A 187 -83.26 70.40 0.71
CA CYS A 187 -82.97 71.79 1.08
C CYS A 187 -82.08 72.56 0.09
N GLY A 188 -81.43 71.88 -0.86
CA GLY A 188 -80.52 72.47 -1.85
C GLY A 188 -79.04 72.59 -1.44
N GLU A 189 -78.69 72.42 -0.16
CA GLU A 189 -77.32 72.64 0.31
C GLU A 189 -76.33 71.55 -0.15
N GLY A 190 -75.10 71.96 -0.50
CA GLY A 190 -74.02 71.08 -0.96
C GLY A 190 -73.22 70.43 0.17
N THR A 191 -73.19 69.10 0.24
CA THR A 191 -72.42 68.33 1.23
C THR A 191 -71.57 67.25 0.57
N MET A 192 -70.53 66.74 1.25
CA MET A 192 -69.72 65.62 0.74
C MET A 192 -70.61 64.39 0.51
N ARG A 193 -70.38 63.62 -0.56
CA ARG A 193 -71.12 62.37 -0.88
C ARG A 193 -71.29 61.46 0.35
N ARG A 194 -70.19 61.27 1.10
CA ARG A 194 -70.11 60.47 2.34
C ARG A 194 -70.83 61.04 3.58
N ARG A 195 -71.50 62.20 3.49
CA ARG A 195 -72.22 62.89 4.59
C ARG A 195 -73.66 63.27 4.21
N MET A 196 -74.18 62.76 3.09
CA MET A 196 -75.52 63.08 2.62
C MET A 196 -76.62 62.51 3.55
N GLU A 197 -76.44 61.29 4.08
CA GLU A 197 -77.41 60.68 4.99
C GLU A 197 -77.46 61.38 6.36
N ASP A 198 -76.29 61.66 6.97
CA ASP A 198 -76.19 62.43 8.21
C ASP A 198 -76.93 63.77 8.12
N HIS A 199 -76.74 64.48 7.00
CA HIS A 199 -77.41 65.74 6.74
C HIS A 199 -78.95 65.53 6.68
N ARG A 200 -79.44 64.57 5.89
CA ARG A 200 -80.89 64.29 5.75
C ARG A 200 -81.55 63.91 7.08
N LEU A 201 -80.86 63.15 7.93
CA LEU A 201 -81.39 62.64 9.20
C LEU A 201 -81.32 63.65 10.35
N TYR A 202 -80.20 64.35 10.52
CA TYR A 202 -79.90 65.10 11.74
C TYR A 202 -79.81 66.62 11.56
N MET A 203 -79.44 67.11 10.38
CA MET A 203 -79.17 68.55 10.15
C MET A 203 -80.26 69.24 9.32
N CYS A 204 -80.92 68.55 8.39
CA CYS A 204 -81.99 69.09 7.58
C CYS A 204 -83.14 69.63 8.46
N VAL A 205 -83.43 70.94 8.34
CA VAL A 205 -84.46 71.65 9.13
C VAL A 205 -85.87 71.17 8.83
N LYS A 206 -86.15 70.76 7.59
CA LYS A 206 -87.47 70.28 7.12
C LYS A 206 -87.83 68.85 7.56
N ARG A 207 -87.06 68.22 8.47
CA ARG A 207 -87.28 66.83 8.91
C ARG A 207 -88.52 66.65 9.80
N LYS A 208 -89.24 65.54 9.64
CA LYS A 208 -90.45 65.20 10.43
C LYS A 208 -90.11 64.43 11.72
N VAL A 209 -90.21 65.11 12.86
CA VAL A 209 -89.97 64.54 14.20
C VAL A 209 -91.27 64.15 14.91
N GLY A 210 -91.19 63.70 16.16
CA GLY A 210 -92.32 63.56 17.06
C GLY A 210 -92.10 64.30 18.37
N CYS A 211 -93.15 64.42 19.18
CA CYS A 211 -93.10 64.99 20.53
C CYS A 211 -92.06 64.26 21.41
N GLN A 212 -91.25 64.99 22.19
CA GLN A 212 -90.23 64.45 23.10
C GLN A 212 -90.81 63.48 24.13
N TYR A 213 -92.08 63.66 24.49
CA TYR A 213 -92.82 62.80 25.41
C TYR A 213 -93.54 61.62 24.74
N ALA A 214 -93.26 61.31 23.47
CA ALA A 214 -93.92 60.22 22.74
C ALA A 214 -93.80 58.86 23.42
N MET A 215 -92.63 58.54 24.00
CA MET A 215 -92.40 57.33 24.80
C MET A 215 -93.26 57.24 26.07
N GLY A 216 -93.88 58.34 26.50
CA GLY A 216 -94.86 58.36 27.60
C GLY A 216 -96.33 58.39 27.14
N GLY A 217 -96.59 58.28 25.84
CA GLY A 217 -97.94 58.16 25.26
C GLY A 217 -98.40 59.29 24.32
N CYS A 218 -97.53 60.23 23.92
CA CYS A 218 -97.93 61.33 23.02
C CYS A 218 -97.63 61.02 21.54
N ALA A 219 -98.65 60.71 20.73
CA ALA A 219 -98.47 60.21 19.36
C ALA A 219 -98.17 61.27 18.27
N ALA A 220 -98.09 62.56 18.61
CA ALA A 220 -97.99 63.65 17.63
C ALA A 220 -96.66 63.69 16.86
N ARG A 221 -96.74 64.00 15.55
CA ARG A 221 -95.60 64.19 14.64
C ARG A 221 -95.78 65.38 13.70
N PHE A 222 -94.71 66.14 13.51
CA PHE A 222 -94.68 67.44 12.85
C PHE A 222 -93.27 67.75 12.32
N ALA A 223 -93.08 68.85 11.61
CA ALA A 223 -91.74 69.35 11.27
C ALA A 223 -91.00 69.86 12.53
N PHE A 224 -89.66 69.81 12.53
CA PHE A 224 -88.85 70.07 13.74
C PHE A 224 -89.02 71.48 14.34
N ASP A 225 -89.31 72.46 13.48
CA ASP A 225 -89.62 73.85 13.81
C ASP A 225 -90.91 74.03 14.64
N MET A 226 -91.88 73.11 14.52
CA MET A 226 -93.18 73.19 15.22
C MET A 226 -93.20 72.58 16.63
N ARG A 227 -92.07 72.06 17.14
CA ARG A 227 -92.08 71.12 18.27
C ARG A 227 -92.43 71.73 19.63
N GLU A 228 -91.84 72.86 19.98
CA GLU A 228 -91.86 73.36 21.38
C GLU A 228 -93.26 73.81 21.82
N GLN A 229 -94.04 74.37 20.90
CA GLN A 229 -95.41 74.86 21.16
C GLN A 229 -96.35 73.72 21.59
N HIS A 230 -96.32 72.58 20.87
CA HIS A 230 -97.09 71.38 21.22
C HIS A 230 -96.71 70.82 22.61
N GLU A 231 -95.44 70.88 22.97
CA GLU A 231 -94.92 70.28 24.20
C GLU A 231 -95.25 71.09 25.46
N ALA A 232 -95.40 72.41 25.33
CA ALA A 232 -95.79 73.30 26.42
C ALA A 232 -97.31 73.28 26.70
N GLU A 233 -98.15 73.30 25.67
CA GLU A 233 -99.58 73.59 25.81
C GLU A 233 -100.48 72.35 25.69
N GLU A 234 -100.12 71.37 24.85
CA GLU A 234 -101.00 70.25 24.48
C GLU A 234 -100.61 68.90 25.12
N CYS A 235 -99.37 68.75 25.62
CA CYS A 235 -98.85 67.44 25.98
C CYS A 235 -99.34 66.88 27.33
N ILE A 236 -100.29 65.94 27.26
CA ILE A 236 -100.89 65.18 28.37
C ILE A 236 -99.83 64.54 29.31
N VAL A 237 -98.69 64.10 28.76
CA VAL A 237 -97.64 63.37 29.49
C VAL A 237 -96.86 64.26 30.46
N ALA A 238 -96.53 65.49 30.04
CA ALA A 238 -95.80 66.45 30.88
C ALA A 238 -96.58 66.75 32.16
N ARG A 239 -97.89 67.02 32.00
CA ARG A 239 -98.84 67.30 33.09
C ARG A 239 -99.02 66.14 34.08
N ARG A 240 -98.78 64.88 33.68
CA ARG A 240 -98.76 63.73 34.61
C ARG A 240 -97.47 63.66 35.44
N ARG A 241 -96.30 63.95 34.85
CA ARG A 241 -95.00 63.81 35.54
C ARG A 241 -94.84 64.79 36.71
N ALA A 242 -95.43 65.98 36.64
CA ALA A 242 -95.41 66.97 37.73
C ALA A 242 -95.92 66.40 39.07
N LYS A 243 -96.93 65.52 39.07
CA LYS A 243 -97.50 64.90 40.28
C LYS A 243 -96.71 63.72 40.86
N ILE A 244 -95.58 63.34 40.24
CA ILE A 244 -94.75 62.21 40.70
C ILE A 244 -93.57 62.68 41.57
N LEU A 245 -93.12 63.93 41.39
CA LEU A 245 -91.99 64.53 42.12
C LEU A 245 -92.23 64.75 43.62
N GLU A 246 -93.49 64.81 44.08
CA GLU A 246 -93.84 65.00 45.51
C GLU A 246 -93.54 63.79 46.41
N ARG A 247 -93.10 62.63 45.87
CA ARG A 247 -93.12 61.34 46.61
C ARG A 247 -91.75 60.68 46.88
N SER A 248 -90.61 61.31 46.58
CA SER A 248 -89.33 60.58 46.40
C SER A 248 -88.15 60.95 47.33
N VAL A 249 -88.41 61.22 48.63
CA VAL A 249 -87.42 61.89 49.52
C VAL A 249 -86.47 60.93 50.30
N HIS A 250 -86.60 59.60 50.21
CA HIS A 250 -85.88 58.65 51.09
C HIS A 250 -85.08 57.55 50.33
N THR A 251 -83.97 57.90 49.65
CA THR A 251 -83.23 56.94 48.78
C THR A 251 -81.69 57.01 48.76
N ASN A 252 -81.01 57.80 49.61
CA ASN A 252 -79.56 58.08 49.47
C ASN A 252 -78.73 57.88 50.77
N ASP A 253 -78.66 56.65 51.31
CA ASP A 253 -77.81 56.32 52.47
C ASP A 253 -76.52 55.55 52.07
N GLU A 254 -75.49 55.63 52.94
CA GLU A 254 -74.18 54.97 52.77
C GLU A 254 -74.04 53.62 53.50
N THR A 255 -73.11 52.78 53.03
CA THR A 255 -72.78 51.45 53.58
C THR A 255 -71.28 51.13 53.42
N THR A 256 -70.81 50.00 53.97
CA THR A 256 -69.44 49.48 53.81
C THR A 256 -69.42 48.17 53.02
N CYS A 257 -68.35 47.89 52.29
CA CYS A 257 -68.13 46.63 51.58
C CYS A 257 -67.41 45.59 52.45
N ASP A 258 -68.08 44.48 52.73
CA ASP A 258 -67.64 43.45 53.69
C ASP A 258 -66.36 42.69 53.29
N TRP A 259 -65.90 42.83 52.04
CA TRP A 259 -64.70 42.14 51.54
C TRP A 259 -63.44 43.02 51.56
N CYS A 260 -63.59 44.33 51.46
CA CYS A 260 -62.47 45.29 51.36
C CYS A 260 -62.51 46.42 52.39
N GLU A 261 -63.58 46.53 53.18
CA GLU A 261 -63.86 47.56 54.19
C GLU A 261 -64.00 48.99 53.64
N GLN A 262 -64.05 49.16 52.31
CA GLN A 262 -64.26 50.47 51.67
C GLN A 262 -65.72 50.92 51.79
N ARG A 263 -65.95 52.23 51.99
CA ARG A 263 -67.29 52.84 52.07
C ARG A 263 -67.85 53.06 50.66
N VAL A 264 -69.10 52.65 50.45
CA VAL A 264 -69.82 52.74 49.17
C VAL A 264 -71.31 52.99 49.40
N LEU A 265 -71.91 53.83 48.55
CA LEU A 265 -73.35 54.10 48.55
C LEU A 265 -74.14 52.79 48.41
N LYS A 266 -75.25 52.65 49.15
CA LYS A 266 -76.03 51.39 49.25
C LYS A 266 -76.52 50.84 47.90
N ARG A 267 -76.63 51.71 46.89
CA ARG A 267 -77.01 51.39 45.50
C ARG A 267 -75.87 50.94 44.57
N ARG A 268 -74.60 50.98 45.02
CA ARG A 268 -73.38 50.61 44.26
C ARG A 268 -72.51 49.56 44.96
N LEU A 269 -73.00 49.01 46.07
CA LEU A 269 -72.27 48.03 46.87
C LEU A 269 -71.93 46.76 46.08
N LEU A 270 -72.87 46.30 45.25
CA LEU A 270 -72.74 45.13 44.38
C LEU A 270 -71.72 45.35 43.24
N ASP A 271 -71.85 46.44 42.48
CA ASP A 271 -70.94 46.80 41.38
C ASP A 271 -69.47 46.76 41.83
N HIS A 272 -69.20 47.36 43.00
CA HIS A 272 -67.87 47.38 43.61
C HIS A 272 -67.39 45.99 44.03
N GLN A 273 -68.28 45.16 44.61
CA GLN A 273 -67.96 43.80 45.02
C GLN A 273 -67.62 42.89 43.82
N GLU A 274 -68.40 42.94 42.75
CA GLU A 274 -68.27 42.01 41.62
C GLU A 274 -67.14 42.37 40.64
N GLU A 275 -66.96 43.66 40.34
CA GLU A 275 -66.07 44.14 39.27
C GLU A 275 -64.79 44.86 39.77
N GLU A 276 -64.87 45.65 40.85
CA GLU A 276 -63.75 46.49 41.29
C GLU A 276 -62.87 45.82 42.36
N CYS A 277 -63.45 45.11 43.32
CA CYS A 277 -62.77 44.63 44.52
C CYS A 277 -61.59 43.68 44.20
N LEU A 278 -60.36 44.09 44.53
CA LEU A 278 -59.12 43.32 44.28
C LEU A 278 -58.93 42.10 45.20
N LYS A 279 -59.64 42.07 46.34
CA LYS A 279 -59.66 40.93 47.26
C LYS A 279 -60.61 39.81 46.79
N ARG A 280 -61.47 40.04 45.78
CA ARG A 280 -62.38 39.01 45.26
C ARG A 280 -61.60 37.83 44.68
N GLU A 281 -62.03 36.62 45.00
CA GLU A 281 -61.38 35.41 44.52
C GLU A 281 -61.95 34.98 43.16
N ARG A 282 -61.06 34.55 42.26
CA ARG A 282 -61.39 34.00 40.95
C ARG A 282 -60.46 32.80 40.69
N PRO A 283 -60.84 31.83 39.86
CA PRO A 283 -59.98 30.70 39.55
C PRO A 283 -58.71 31.18 38.85
N CYS A 284 -57.58 30.51 39.11
CA CYS A 284 -56.30 30.81 38.47
C CYS A 284 -56.42 30.85 36.92
N PRO A 285 -55.75 31.78 36.21
CA PRO A 285 -55.74 31.80 34.74
C PRO A 285 -55.29 30.48 34.08
N ASN A 286 -54.51 29.65 34.79
CA ASN A 286 -54.11 28.31 34.35
C ASN A 286 -55.09 27.19 34.77
N ALA A 287 -56.31 27.50 35.23
CA ALA A 287 -57.28 26.50 35.67
C ALA A 287 -57.72 25.54 34.56
N PHE A 288 -57.88 26.03 33.32
CA PHE A 288 -58.12 25.19 32.15
C PHE A 288 -56.97 24.18 31.90
N ASN A 289 -55.75 24.56 32.27
CA ASN A 289 -54.56 23.71 32.18
C ASN A 289 -54.32 22.85 33.45
N GLY A 290 -55.25 22.84 34.40
CA GLY A 290 -55.24 21.96 35.58
C GLY A 290 -55.01 22.63 36.94
N CYS A 291 -54.75 23.94 37.02
CA CYS A 291 -54.51 24.61 38.32
C CYS A 291 -55.83 24.92 39.06
N LYS A 292 -56.16 24.14 40.09
CA LYS A 292 -57.46 24.22 40.79
C LYS A 292 -57.59 25.32 41.84
N GLU A 293 -56.56 26.14 42.04
CA GLU A 293 -56.56 27.20 43.06
C GLU A 293 -57.44 28.39 42.65
N TRP A 294 -58.23 28.87 43.62
CA TRP A 294 -58.87 30.16 43.59
C TRP A 294 -57.98 31.16 44.33
N VAL A 295 -57.82 32.34 43.75
CA VAL A 295 -56.83 33.33 44.20
C VAL A 295 -57.45 34.72 44.12
N PRO A 296 -57.19 35.62 45.09
CA PRO A 296 -57.55 37.03 44.96
C PRO A 296 -56.94 37.63 43.70
N VAL A 297 -57.73 38.37 42.91
CA VAL A 297 -57.29 38.92 41.60
C VAL A 297 -55.98 39.73 41.74
N GLY A 298 -55.83 40.52 42.81
CA GLY A 298 -54.62 41.28 43.10
C GLY A 298 -53.35 40.45 43.44
N LYS A 299 -53.45 39.12 43.54
CA LYS A 299 -52.33 38.19 43.85
C LYS A 299 -52.03 37.18 42.75
N PHE A 300 -52.75 37.22 41.61
CA PHE A 300 -52.55 36.29 40.48
C PHE A 300 -51.08 36.16 40.06
N ASP A 301 -50.38 37.30 39.87
CA ASP A 301 -48.98 37.33 39.44
C ASP A 301 -48.00 36.68 40.44
N GLN A 302 -48.33 36.70 41.74
CA GLN A 302 -47.53 36.06 42.79
C GLN A 302 -47.75 34.54 42.75
N HIS A 303 -49.01 34.10 42.79
CA HIS A 303 -49.38 32.69 42.65
C HIS A 303 -48.79 32.08 41.37
N LEU A 304 -48.92 32.74 40.21
CA LEU A 304 -48.41 32.24 38.92
C LEU A 304 -46.89 32.03 38.90
N LYS A 305 -46.12 32.75 39.74
CA LYS A 305 -44.65 32.66 39.83
C LYS A 305 -44.19 31.66 40.89
N THR A 306 -44.89 31.52 42.03
CA THR A 306 -44.37 30.77 43.20
C THR A 306 -45.23 29.58 43.67
N VAL A 307 -46.47 29.43 43.21
CA VAL A 307 -47.40 28.39 43.71
C VAL A 307 -48.04 27.58 42.58
N CYS A 308 -48.35 28.22 41.44
CA CYS A 308 -49.09 27.61 40.34
C CYS A 308 -48.39 26.37 39.77
N VAL A 309 -48.92 25.18 40.12
CA VAL A 309 -48.39 23.87 39.73
C VAL A 309 -48.09 23.81 38.23
N VAL A 310 -49.02 24.27 37.38
CA VAL A 310 -48.85 24.27 35.91
C VAL A 310 -47.64 25.10 35.46
N THR A 311 -47.41 26.28 36.04
CA THR A 311 -46.26 27.12 35.69
C THR A 311 -44.96 26.51 36.22
N LEU A 312 -44.97 26.00 37.45
CA LEU A 312 -43.82 25.37 38.09
C LEU A 312 -43.38 24.09 37.34
N GLU A 313 -44.32 23.24 36.94
CA GLU A 313 -44.06 22.04 36.13
C GLU A 313 -43.55 22.41 34.73
N ARG A 314 -44.12 23.44 34.09
CA ARG A 314 -43.63 23.92 32.78
C ARG A 314 -42.20 24.45 32.87
N ASN A 315 -41.88 25.16 33.95
CA ASN A 315 -40.52 25.65 34.21
C ASN A 315 -39.57 24.47 34.50
N ALA A 316 -39.94 23.52 35.36
CA ALA A 316 -39.15 22.32 35.62
C ALA A 316 -38.95 21.44 34.37
N MET A 317 -39.92 21.38 33.45
CA MET A 317 -39.74 20.76 32.14
C MET A 317 -38.77 21.54 31.26
N ALA A 318 -38.82 22.87 31.25
CA ALA A 318 -37.85 23.71 30.55
C ALA A 318 -36.43 23.57 31.13
N ASP A 319 -36.26 23.43 32.44
CA ASP A 319 -34.96 23.18 33.08
C ASP A 319 -34.41 21.79 32.77
N ARG A 320 -35.23 20.74 32.85
CA ARG A 320 -34.85 19.40 32.37
C ARG A 320 -34.50 19.38 30.88
N ALA A 321 -35.13 20.24 30.07
CA ALA A 321 -34.79 20.41 28.65
C ALA A 321 -33.49 21.23 28.46
N ARG A 322 -33.22 22.26 29.28
CA ARG A 322 -31.94 22.98 29.31
C ARG A 322 -30.79 22.03 29.67
N GLU A 323 -30.93 21.27 30.76
CA GLU A 323 -29.93 20.31 31.23
C GLU A 323 -29.60 19.24 30.18
N LYS A 324 -30.63 18.66 29.53
CA LYS A 324 -30.43 17.66 28.45
C LYS A 324 -29.76 18.24 27.20
N ASN A 325 -29.98 19.52 26.89
CA ASN A 325 -29.39 20.17 25.71
C ASN A 325 -28.06 20.89 25.98
N MET A 326 -27.64 21.00 27.25
CA MET A 326 -26.36 21.58 27.67
C MET A 326 -25.18 20.92 26.93
N LEU A 327 -24.24 21.72 26.43
CA LEU A 327 -23.02 21.22 25.81
C LEU A 327 -22.02 20.79 26.89
N VAL A 328 -21.48 19.59 26.75
CA VAL A 328 -20.51 18.98 27.68
C VAL A 328 -19.35 18.44 26.84
N PRO A 329 -18.08 18.72 27.19
CA PRO A 329 -16.94 18.18 26.47
C PRO A 329 -16.81 16.66 26.70
N CYS A 330 -16.61 15.90 25.64
CA CYS A 330 -16.29 14.48 25.72
C CYS A 330 -14.88 14.30 26.33
N LYS A 331 -14.79 13.51 27.41
CA LYS A 331 -13.52 13.29 28.14
C LYS A 331 -12.40 12.66 27.31
N GLU A 332 -12.73 12.00 26.21
CA GLU A 332 -11.78 11.22 25.39
C GLU A 332 -11.33 11.93 24.10
N CYS A 333 -12.08 12.93 23.61
CA CYS A 333 -11.73 13.67 22.37
C CYS A 333 -11.82 15.21 22.49
N GLY A 334 -12.36 15.74 23.59
CA GLY A 334 -12.54 17.19 23.80
C GLY A 334 -13.73 17.83 23.09
N GLU A 335 -14.42 17.11 22.21
CA GLU A 335 -15.55 17.64 21.42
C GLU A 335 -16.77 17.97 22.31
N TYR A 336 -17.39 19.13 22.08
CA TYR A 336 -18.54 19.60 22.86
C TYR A 336 -19.87 19.06 22.32
N VAL A 337 -20.40 18.05 23.00
CA VAL A 337 -21.62 17.34 22.60
C VAL A 337 -22.76 17.68 23.55
N ARG A 338 -24.01 17.76 23.05
CA ARG A 338 -25.19 17.92 23.93
C ARG A 338 -25.28 16.72 24.88
N ARG A 339 -25.46 16.95 26.18
CA ARG A 339 -25.46 15.90 27.22
C ARG A 339 -26.33 14.69 26.87
N ARG A 340 -27.53 14.92 26.30
CA ARG A 340 -28.45 13.87 25.82
C ARG A 340 -27.96 12.99 24.66
N HIS A 341 -26.91 13.40 23.94
CA HIS A 341 -26.26 12.64 22.87
C HIS A 341 -24.86 12.13 23.27
N LEU A 342 -24.36 12.47 24.47
CA LEU A 342 -22.98 12.18 24.87
C LEU A 342 -22.64 10.68 24.86
N GLU A 343 -23.59 9.83 25.24
CA GLU A 343 -23.47 8.36 25.17
C GLU A 343 -23.45 7.87 23.71
N ALA A 344 -24.39 8.33 22.89
CA ALA A 344 -24.45 7.99 21.46
C ALA A 344 -23.17 8.39 20.73
N HIS A 345 -22.62 9.56 21.05
CA HIS A 345 -21.32 9.99 20.57
C HIS A 345 -20.20 9.05 21.05
N TRP A 346 -20.14 8.71 22.35
CA TRP A 346 -19.06 7.88 22.90
C TRP A 346 -18.96 6.50 22.24
N TYR A 347 -20.10 5.86 21.93
CA TYR A 347 -20.15 4.56 21.27
C TYR A 347 -20.14 4.62 19.73
N GLY A 348 -20.77 5.64 19.13
CA GLY A 348 -21.02 5.71 17.68
C GLY A 348 -20.04 6.58 16.89
N GLU A 349 -19.63 7.72 17.44
CA GLU A 349 -19.04 8.84 16.67
C GLU A 349 -17.61 9.19 17.11
N CYS A 350 -17.36 9.18 18.42
CA CYS A 350 -16.14 9.65 19.07
C CYS A 350 -14.87 9.08 18.44
N VAL A 351 -13.99 9.94 17.94
CA VAL A 351 -12.74 9.56 17.26
C VAL A 351 -11.75 8.80 18.17
N SER A 352 -11.92 8.91 19.48
CA SER A 352 -11.13 8.19 20.49
C SER A 352 -11.71 6.82 20.90
N ARG A 353 -12.91 6.44 20.44
CA ARG A 353 -13.55 5.18 20.84
C ARG A 353 -12.76 3.97 20.35
N ILE A 354 -12.68 2.93 21.17
CA ILE A 354 -11.91 1.71 20.85
C ILE A 354 -12.75 0.78 19.97
N VAL A 355 -12.26 0.53 18.76
CA VAL A 355 -12.85 -0.39 17.77
C VAL A 355 -11.90 -1.52 17.42
N ASN A 356 -12.44 -2.61 16.88
CA ASN A 356 -11.64 -3.71 16.33
C ASN A 356 -11.18 -3.35 14.91
N CYS A 357 -10.05 -3.91 14.47
CA CYS A 357 -9.61 -3.83 13.08
C CYS A 357 -10.68 -4.42 12.11
N LYS A 358 -10.76 -3.89 10.88
CA LYS A 358 -11.59 -4.37 9.76
C LYS A 358 -11.43 -5.88 9.55
N ASN A 359 -10.21 -6.38 9.69
CA ASN A 359 -9.85 -7.78 9.51
C ASN A 359 -10.03 -8.64 10.77
N ALA A 360 -10.75 -8.17 11.79
CA ALA A 360 -11.02 -8.98 12.99
C ALA A 360 -11.79 -10.27 12.66
N ALA A 361 -12.72 -10.23 11.70
CA ALA A 361 -13.39 -11.42 11.17
C ALA A 361 -12.44 -12.42 10.50
N HIS A 362 -11.27 -11.97 10.05
CA HIS A 362 -10.19 -12.79 9.48
C HIS A 362 -9.10 -13.13 10.50
N GLY A 363 -9.33 -12.89 11.80
CA GLY A 363 -8.42 -13.26 12.89
C GLY A 363 -7.51 -12.14 13.41
N CYS A 364 -7.65 -10.89 12.95
CA CYS A 364 -6.89 -9.77 13.53
C CYS A 364 -7.38 -9.44 14.95
N LYS A 365 -6.51 -9.58 15.96
CA LYS A 365 -6.84 -9.30 17.37
C LYS A 365 -6.67 -7.83 17.78
N ALA A 366 -6.34 -6.93 16.86
CA ALA A 366 -6.05 -5.53 17.17
C ALA A 366 -7.32 -4.74 17.57
N ARG A 367 -7.21 -4.01 18.69
CA ARG A 367 -8.21 -3.07 19.21
C ARG A 367 -7.55 -1.69 19.33
N LEU A 368 -8.09 -0.69 18.65
CA LEU A 368 -7.45 0.60 18.38
C LEU A 368 -8.46 1.74 18.58
N ARG A 369 -8.00 2.95 18.91
CA ARG A 369 -8.89 4.13 18.84
C ARG A 369 -9.29 4.36 17.38
N TRP A 370 -10.53 4.78 17.12
CA TRP A 370 -11.03 4.97 15.76
C TRP A 370 -10.12 5.84 14.88
N ARG A 371 -9.60 6.94 15.43
CA ARG A 371 -8.65 7.83 14.74
C ARG A 371 -7.35 7.11 14.36
N ASP A 372 -6.85 6.21 15.20
CA ASP A 372 -5.55 5.53 15.03
C ASP A 372 -5.68 4.25 14.18
N ARG A 373 -6.92 3.88 13.80
CA ARG A 373 -7.25 2.69 13.00
C ARG A 373 -6.62 2.71 11.60
N HIS A 374 -6.57 3.87 10.95
CA HIS A 374 -6.02 3.98 9.59
C HIS A 374 -4.53 3.60 9.58
N LEU A 375 -3.74 4.05 10.55
CA LEU A 375 -2.32 3.69 10.73
C LEU A 375 -2.04 2.18 10.84
N HIS A 376 -3.04 1.37 11.17
CA HIS A 376 -2.97 -0.11 11.21
C HIS A 376 -3.49 -0.77 9.93
N GLU A 377 -4.44 -0.13 9.25
CA GLU A 377 -5.12 -0.67 8.06
C GLU A 377 -4.53 -0.14 6.74
N ASP A 378 -3.71 0.92 6.76
CA ASP A 378 -3.38 1.71 5.59
C ASP A 378 -2.51 0.97 4.57
N PHE A 379 -3.18 0.60 3.49
CA PHE A 379 -2.63 -0.13 2.36
C PHE A 379 -1.56 0.68 1.61
N MET A 380 -1.66 2.01 1.58
CA MET A 380 -0.74 2.87 0.82
C MET A 380 0.64 3.03 1.48
N ALA A 381 0.69 3.17 2.81
CA ALA A 381 1.97 3.16 3.55
C ALA A 381 2.71 1.82 3.41
N LEU A 382 1.97 0.72 3.24
CA LEU A 382 2.51 -0.60 2.96
C LEU A 382 2.92 -0.81 1.49
N VAL A 383 2.61 0.11 0.57
CA VAL A 383 2.94 0.01 -0.86
C VAL A 383 4.15 0.86 -1.25
N SER A 384 4.36 2.03 -0.62
CA SER A 384 5.46 2.93 -1.00
C SER A 384 6.85 2.51 -0.48
N SER A 385 6.92 1.54 0.44
CA SER A 385 8.18 0.89 0.84
C SER A 385 8.04 -0.62 0.77
N GLU A 386 8.58 -1.21 -0.29
CA GLU A 386 9.06 -2.60 -0.22
C GLU A 386 10.30 -2.63 0.69
N ARG A 387 10.59 -3.77 1.34
CA ARG A 387 11.67 -3.81 2.34
C ARG A 387 13.00 -3.46 1.68
N SER A 388 13.90 -2.82 2.42
CA SER A 388 15.26 -2.51 1.99
C SER A 388 16.29 -3.30 2.80
N MET A 389 17.53 -3.30 2.32
CA MET A 389 18.74 -3.74 3.00
C MET A 389 19.88 -2.80 2.57
N LEU A 390 20.89 -2.63 3.42
CA LEU A 390 22.08 -1.84 3.08
C LEU A 390 23.14 -2.76 2.47
N SER A 391 23.48 -2.54 1.21
CA SER A 391 24.50 -3.29 0.47
C SER A 391 25.85 -2.59 0.55
N PHE A 392 26.90 -3.40 0.65
CA PHE A 392 28.29 -2.98 0.69
C PHE A 392 28.97 -3.58 -0.55
N PRO A 393 29.42 -2.75 -1.51
CA PRO A 393 29.86 -3.22 -2.82
C PRO A 393 31.15 -4.04 -2.73
N THR A 394 31.25 -5.03 -3.61
CA THR A 394 32.43 -5.89 -3.75
C THR A 394 33.68 -5.05 -3.98
N GLY A 395 34.75 -5.38 -3.25
CA GLY A 395 36.05 -4.71 -3.37
C GLY A 395 36.19 -3.32 -2.74
N GLY A 396 35.09 -2.66 -2.34
CA GLY A 396 35.10 -1.28 -1.85
C GLY A 396 35.49 -1.07 -0.38
N ASP A 397 35.31 0.17 0.07
CA ASP A 397 35.53 0.70 1.42
C ASP A 397 34.22 1.18 2.07
N GLY A 398 33.11 0.46 1.86
CA GLY A 398 31.80 0.86 2.40
C GLY A 398 31.75 0.78 3.93
N TYR A 399 31.30 1.83 4.62
CA TYR A 399 31.13 1.83 6.08
C TYR A 399 30.02 2.76 6.58
N VAL A 400 29.58 2.53 7.81
CA VAL A 400 28.61 3.36 8.55
C VAL A 400 29.25 3.82 9.86
N VAL A 401 29.25 5.13 10.15
CA VAL A 401 29.90 5.70 11.35
C VAL A 401 28.93 5.65 12.54
N VAL A 402 29.15 4.71 13.45
CA VAL A 402 28.35 4.49 14.66
C VAL A 402 28.73 5.45 15.78
N ASN A 403 30.03 5.64 16.01
CA ASN A 403 30.56 6.54 17.03
C ASN A 403 31.83 7.24 16.49
N SER A 404 31.82 8.58 16.48
CA SER A 404 32.95 9.33 15.92
C SER A 404 34.13 9.35 16.88
N GLU A 405 35.22 8.67 16.51
CA GLU A 405 36.44 8.55 17.32
C GLU A 405 37.02 9.92 17.74
N THR A 406 36.86 10.94 16.88
CA THR A 406 37.21 12.33 17.17
C THR A 406 36.39 12.94 18.31
N ASN A 407 35.08 12.70 18.35
CA ASN A 407 34.21 13.18 19.42
C ASN A 407 34.46 12.39 20.71
N ALA A 408 34.69 11.08 20.60
CA ALA A 408 35.03 10.23 21.75
C ALA A 408 36.34 10.68 22.43
N ALA A 409 37.34 11.08 21.64
CA ALA A 409 38.59 11.66 22.16
C ALA A 409 38.39 13.02 22.86
N ILE A 410 37.49 13.87 22.36
CA ILE A 410 37.15 15.17 22.97
C ILE A 410 36.34 15.00 24.26
N GLU A 411 35.40 14.06 24.29
CA GLU A 411 34.48 13.82 25.42
C GLU A 411 35.00 12.77 26.43
N ASN A 412 36.21 12.23 26.25
CA ASN A 412 36.76 11.12 27.04
C ASN A 412 35.86 9.85 27.08
N ARG A 413 35.05 9.64 26.03
CA ARG A 413 34.14 8.48 25.91
C ARG A 413 34.88 7.25 25.42
N VAL A 414 34.41 6.07 25.84
CA VAL A 414 35.02 4.80 25.44
C VAL A 414 34.68 4.50 23.97
N VAL A 415 35.70 4.31 23.14
CA VAL A 415 35.55 4.03 21.69
C VAL A 415 35.00 2.62 21.43
N ASP A 416 35.40 1.66 22.26
CA ASP A 416 34.88 0.28 22.26
C ASP A 416 34.03 0.05 23.52
N LEU A 417 32.97 -0.73 23.41
CA LEU A 417 32.09 -1.03 24.55
C LEU A 417 32.65 -2.22 25.36
N PRO A 418 33.03 -2.05 26.64
CA PRO A 418 33.52 -3.16 27.47
C PRO A 418 32.38 -4.10 27.90
N PRO A 419 32.68 -5.39 28.19
CA PRO A 419 31.64 -6.38 28.50
C PRO A 419 30.97 -6.18 29.87
N PRO A 420 29.66 -6.51 30.01
CA PRO A 420 28.88 -7.35 29.09
C PRO A 420 28.25 -6.59 27.91
N TRP A 421 28.19 -7.25 26.76
CA TRP A 421 27.49 -6.77 25.57
C TRP A 421 27.04 -7.94 24.69
N SER A 422 26.08 -7.68 23.80
CA SER A 422 25.76 -8.58 22.68
C SER A 422 25.57 -7.80 21.39
N ALA A 423 26.02 -8.38 20.28
CA ALA A 423 25.91 -7.79 18.96
C ALA A 423 25.34 -8.82 17.97
N GLU A 424 24.13 -8.55 17.46
CA GLU A 424 23.48 -9.32 16.39
C GLU A 424 23.68 -8.64 15.03
N TYR A 425 24.01 -9.42 14.01
CA TYR A 425 24.11 -9.00 12.62
C TYR A 425 23.32 -9.97 11.74
N TYR A 426 22.47 -9.45 10.85
CA TYR A 426 21.71 -10.25 9.88
C TYR A 426 22.32 -10.02 8.51
N VAL A 427 23.20 -10.94 8.09
CA VAL A 427 24.15 -10.73 6.99
C VAL A 427 23.90 -11.69 5.82
N TRP A 428 24.05 -11.18 4.60
CA TRP A 428 24.21 -11.96 3.38
C TRP A 428 25.63 -11.72 2.86
N LEU A 429 26.45 -12.76 2.75
CA LEU A 429 27.76 -12.63 2.11
C LEU A 429 27.59 -12.49 0.59
N VAL A 430 28.43 -11.68 -0.03
CA VAL A 430 28.57 -11.61 -1.50
C VAL A 430 28.69 -13.00 -2.14
N ASP A 431 28.20 -13.13 -3.37
CA ASP A 431 28.19 -14.42 -4.08
C ASP A 431 29.61 -14.83 -4.50
N ALA A 432 29.85 -16.14 -4.59
CA ALA A 432 31.19 -16.71 -4.77
C ALA A 432 31.91 -16.17 -6.02
N LYS A 433 31.17 -15.99 -7.12
CA LYS A 433 31.67 -15.42 -8.37
C LYS A 433 32.27 -14.02 -8.17
N ASP A 434 31.46 -13.10 -7.65
CA ASP A 434 31.81 -11.69 -7.57
C ASP A 434 33.05 -11.48 -6.68
N GLU A 435 33.15 -12.23 -5.57
CA GLU A 435 34.31 -12.16 -4.67
C GLU A 435 35.57 -12.82 -5.25
N ILE A 436 35.43 -13.92 -5.99
CA ILE A 436 36.56 -14.53 -6.71
C ILE A 436 37.11 -13.58 -7.77
N LEU A 437 36.24 -12.80 -8.43
CA LEU A 437 36.64 -11.80 -9.42
C LEU A 437 37.33 -10.57 -8.77
N ASP A 438 36.87 -10.10 -7.61
CA ASP A 438 37.57 -9.09 -6.77
C ASP A 438 38.96 -9.56 -6.34
N LEU A 439 39.04 -10.78 -5.79
CA LEU A 439 40.30 -11.40 -5.39
C LEU A 439 41.26 -11.53 -6.59
N HIS A 440 40.75 -11.99 -7.74
CA HIS A 440 41.53 -12.15 -8.96
C HIS A 440 42.04 -10.80 -9.49
N LEU A 441 41.21 -9.76 -9.51
CA LEU A 441 41.62 -8.42 -9.94
C LEU A 441 42.73 -7.86 -9.05
N LYS A 442 42.59 -7.99 -7.73
CA LYS A 442 43.63 -7.58 -6.77
C LYS A 442 44.94 -8.36 -6.92
N CYS A 443 44.89 -9.64 -7.32
CA CYS A 443 46.09 -10.40 -7.68
C CYS A 443 46.79 -9.81 -8.92
N ILE A 444 46.03 -9.32 -9.89
CA ILE A 444 46.54 -8.68 -11.11
C ILE A 444 47.17 -7.30 -10.77
N ASP A 445 46.50 -6.49 -9.95
CA ASP A 445 47.02 -5.19 -9.48
C ASP A 445 48.33 -5.35 -8.70
N HIS A 446 48.42 -6.37 -7.85
CA HIS A 446 49.65 -6.71 -7.14
C HIS A 446 50.73 -7.29 -8.08
N LEU A 447 50.37 -8.01 -9.15
CA LEU A 447 51.35 -8.49 -10.14
C LEU A 447 51.94 -7.31 -10.94
N GLU A 448 51.11 -6.37 -11.39
CA GLU A 448 51.58 -5.14 -12.03
C GLU A 448 52.48 -4.32 -11.09
N THR A 449 52.14 -4.27 -9.79
CA THR A 449 53.00 -3.71 -8.75
C THR A 449 54.35 -4.43 -8.64
N VAL A 450 54.39 -5.76 -8.73
CA VAL A 450 55.64 -6.55 -8.74
C VAL A 450 56.49 -6.21 -9.96
N GLU A 451 55.91 -6.15 -11.16
CA GLU A 451 56.63 -5.84 -12.39
C GLU A 451 57.19 -4.40 -12.40
N LEU A 452 56.35 -3.42 -12.04
CA LEU A 452 56.77 -2.03 -11.86
C LEU A 452 57.95 -1.93 -10.88
N LYS A 453 57.80 -2.49 -9.68
CA LYS A 453 58.82 -2.37 -8.63
C LYS A 453 60.08 -3.18 -8.95
N THR A 454 60.00 -4.26 -9.73
CA THR A 454 61.17 -5.01 -10.21
C THR A 454 61.98 -4.20 -11.22
N ARG A 455 61.32 -3.50 -12.16
CA ARG A 455 61.97 -2.58 -13.10
C ARG A 455 62.63 -1.40 -12.37
N GLU A 456 61.96 -0.85 -11.36
CA GLU A 456 62.54 0.20 -10.51
C GLU A 456 63.73 -0.30 -9.66
N GLN A 457 63.63 -1.52 -9.11
CA GLN A 457 64.70 -2.15 -8.33
C GLN A 457 65.97 -2.31 -9.17
N ALA A 458 65.85 -2.80 -10.42
CA ALA A 458 66.97 -2.93 -11.35
C ALA A 458 67.65 -1.57 -11.62
N ARG A 459 66.86 -0.53 -11.95
CA ARG A 459 67.36 0.85 -12.14
C ARG A 459 68.08 1.39 -10.90
N CYS A 460 67.60 1.07 -9.69
CA CYS A 460 68.25 1.46 -8.43
C CYS A 460 69.54 0.66 -8.16
N GLN A 461 69.58 -0.63 -8.51
CA GLN A 461 70.80 -1.46 -8.47
C GLN A 461 71.88 -0.95 -9.43
N GLU A 462 71.51 -0.56 -10.66
CA GLU A 462 72.42 0.06 -11.63
C GLU A 462 73.00 1.38 -11.12
N ARG A 463 72.15 2.28 -10.61
CA ARG A 463 72.61 3.55 -9.99
C ARG A 463 73.54 3.30 -8.81
N SER A 464 73.18 2.36 -7.93
CA SER A 464 74.04 1.93 -6.81
C SER A 464 75.41 1.41 -7.29
N ALA A 465 75.44 0.58 -8.33
CA ALA A 465 76.69 0.06 -8.92
C ALA A 465 77.53 1.17 -9.59
N ALA A 466 76.91 2.09 -10.33
CA ALA A 466 77.57 3.23 -10.96
C ALA A 466 78.18 4.16 -9.90
N CYS A 467 77.46 4.45 -8.82
CA CYS A 467 78.00 5.24 -7.70
C CYS A 467 79.15 4.50 -6.99
N LYS A 468 79.02 3.19 -6.73
CA LYS A 468 80.11 2.35 -6.18
C LYS A 468 81.36 2.35 -7.06
N LYS A 469 81.23 2.45 -8.39
CA LYS A 469 82.36 2.56 -9.33
C LYS A 469 83.02 3.94 -9.24
N LYS A 470 82.27 5.01 -9.47
CA LYS A 470 82.75 6.41 -9.39
C LYS A 470 83.37 6.75 -8.02
N LEU A 471 82.83 6.24 -6.91
CA LEU A 471 83.40 6.42 -5.56
C LEU A 471 84.75 5.72 -5.37
N LYS A 472 85.08 4.67 -6.14
CA LYS A 472 86.45 4.10 -6.17
C LYS A 472 87.39 4.98 -6.98
N GLU A 473 86.93 5.45 -8.15
CA GLU A 473 87.69 6.34 -9.03
C GLU A 473 88.07 7.67 -8.33
N LEU A 474 87.11 8.32 -7.66
CA LEU A 474 87.36 9.53 -6.86
C LEU A 474 88.31 9.28 -5.68
N LYS A 475 88.24 8.12 -5.01
CA LYS A 475 89.18 7.74 -3.94
C LYS A 475 90.61 7.55 -4.47
N GLN A 476 90.76 7.04 -5.69
CA GLN A 476 92.06 6.88 -6.33
C GLN A 476 92.63 8.23 -6.79
N LEU A 477 91.83 9.08 -7.43
CA LEU A 477 92.22 10.46 -7.78
C LEU A 477 92.62 11.30 -6.56
N LYS A 478 91.95 11.11 -5.40
CA LYS A 478 92.32 11.75 -4.12
C LYS A 478 93.65 11.25 -3.54
N LYS A 479 94.15 10.08 -3.97
CA LYS A 479 95.47 9.54 -3.59
C LYS A 479 96.59 10.06 -4.50
N GLU A 480 96.26 10.51 -5.71
CA GLU A 480 97.22 10.90 -6.75
C GLU A 480 97.50 12.42 -6.79
N LYS A 481 96.57 13.26 -6.32
CA LYS A 481 96.67 14.74 -6.36
C LYS A 481 97.18 15.37 -5.06
N ARG A 482 97.96 16.47 -5.17
CA ARG A 482 98.65 17.14 -4.04
C ARG A 482 98.19 18.58 -3.71
N THR A 483 97.27 19.18 -4.45
CA THR A 483 96.88 20.60 -4.29
C THR A 483 95.57 20.77 -3.51
N ASN A 484 95.58 21.62 -2.47
CA ASN A 484 94.44 21.78 -1.54
C ASN A 484 93.09 22.12 -2.20
N SER A 485 93.03 23.03 -3.18
CA SER A 485 91.73 23.41 -3.77
C SER A 485 91.05 22.21 -4.45
N GLN A 486 91.78 21.47 -5.29
CA GLN A 486 91.26 20.28 -5.97
C GLN A 486 90.88 19.16 -5.00
N LEU A 487 91.47 19.11 -3.79
CA LEU A 487 91.03 18.18 -2.74
C LEU A 487 89.65 18.55 -2.16
N GLY A 488 89.30 19.84 -2.14
CA GLY A 488 87.98 20.33 -1.75
C GLY A 488 86.90 19.85 -2.72
N ASP A 489 87.06 20.16 -4.00
CA ASP A 489 86.11 19.82 -5.07
C ASP A 489 85.88 18.29 -5.16
N ILE A 490 86.96 17.50 -5.11
CA ILE A 490 86.88 16.03 -5.07
C ILE A 490 86.13 15.54 -3.82
N SER A 491 86.24 16.23 -2.69
CA SER A 491 85.55 15.85 -1.45
C SER A 491 84.09 16.31 -1.40
N LEU A 492 83.71 17.35 -2.14
CA LEU A 492 82.32 17.75 -2.35
C LEU A 492 81.62 16.76 -3.29
N ALA A 493 82.19 16.51 -4.47
CA ALA A 493 81.65 15.54 -5.43
C ALA A 493 81.55 14.12 -4.83
N ALA A 494 82.52 13.70 -4.01
CA ALA A 494 82.46 12.42 -3.31
C ALA A 494 81.41 12.36 -2.18
N LYS A 495 80.93 13.51 -1.68
CA LYS A 495 79.81 13.59 -0.73
C LYS A 495 78.48 13.50 -1.48
N GLU A 496 78.30 14.29 -2.53
CA GLU A 496 77.11 14.27 -3.39
C GLU A 496 76.86 12.85 -3.94
N LEU A 497 77.91 12.18 -4.41
CA LEU A 497 77.80 10.80 -4.89
C LEU A 497 77.55 9.75 -3.79
N ALA A 498 77.84 10.08 -2.53
CA ALA A 498 77.49 9.25 -1.38
C ALA A 498 76.02 9.44 -0.96
N ASP A 499 75.51 10.67 -1.05
CA ASP A 499 74.09 10.97 -0.85
C ASP A 499 73.22 10.36 -1.97
N GLU A 500 73.68 10.40 -3.24
CA GLU A 500 73.08 9.63 -4.35
C GLU A 500 73.11 8.12 -4.12
N PHE A 501 74.23 7.60 -3.61
CA PHE A 501 74.39 6.17 -3.31
C PHE A 501 73.44 5.72 -2.21
N ASP A 502 73.35 6.46 -1.09
CA ASP A 502 72.42 6.14 0.00
C ASP A 502 70.95 6.28 -0.46
N ALA A 503 70.63 7.18 -1.41
CA ALA A 503 69.32 7.25 -2.03
C ALA A 503 69.02 6.02 -2.92
N ALA A 504 69.99 5.55 -3.70
CA ALA A 504 69.85 4.35 -4.51
C ALA A 504 69.67 3.09 -3.65
N GLU A 505 70.44 2.93 -2.57
CA GLU A 505 70.29 1.80 -1.64
C GLU A 505 68.93 1.83 -0.91
N ARG A 506 68.43 3.00 -0.50
CA ARG A 506 67.06 3.14 0.03
C ARG A 506 66.01 2.68 -0.98
N GLY A 507 66.10 3.14 -2.23
CA GLY A 507 65.22 2.71 -3.31
C GLY A 507 65.28 1.20 -3.58
N ILE A 508 66.44 0.55 -3.39
CA ILE A 508 66.55 -0.93 -3.44
C ILE A 508 65.77 -1.54 -2.26
N THR A 509 65.93 -1.06 -1.03
CA THR A 509 65.19 -1.62 0.12
C THR A 509 63.68 -1.43 -0.01
N GLU A 510 63.22 -0.25 -0.42
CA GLU A 510 61.80 0.09 -0.62
C GLU A 510 61.14 -0.74 -1.73
N THR A 511 61.81 -0.92 -2.87
CA THR A 511 61.31 -1.80 -3.94
C THR A 511 61.32 -3.27 -3.52
N THR A 512 62.34 -3.72 -2.77
CA THR A 512 62.42 -5.10 -2.27
C THR A 512 61.26 -5.43 -1.33
N THR A 513 60.95 -4.55 -0.36
CA THR A 513 59.81 -4.77 0.56
C THR A 513 58.47 -4.67 -0.15
N ALA A 514 58.30 -3.75 -1.10
CA ALA A 514 57.09 -3.66 -1.92
C ALA A 514 56.83 -4.92 -2.78
N ILE A 515 57.87 -5.48 -3.42
CA ILE A 515 57.78 -6.73 -4.19
C ILE A 515 57.40 -7.90 -3.27
N ALA A 516 58.00 -8.01 -2.08
CA ALA A 516 57.70 -9.05 -1.11
C ALA A 516 56.25 -8.97 -0.59
N LEU A 517 55.81 -7.76 -0.22
CA LEU A 517 54.42 -7.48 0.18
C LEU A 517 53.42 -7.89 -0.91
N ALA A 518 53.62 -7.44 -2.15
CA ALA A 518 52.73 -7.74 -3.26
C ALA A 518 52.68 -9.25 -3.58
N LYS A 519 53.81 -9.97 -3.55
CA LYS A 519 53.83 -11.44 -3.71
C LYS A 519 53.11 -12.17 -2.58
N GLY A 520 53.25 -11.70 -1.33
CA GLY A 520 52.49 -12.22 -0.19
C GLY A 520 50.98 -12.03 -0.35
N TRP A 521 50.54 -10.86 -0.80
CA TRP A 521 49.13 -10.60 -1.13
C TRP A 521 48.61 -11.55 -2.21
N ILE A 522 49.30 -11.67 -3.35
CA ILE A 522 48.91 -12.58 -4.44
C ILE A 522 48.72 -14.01 -3.90
N GLN A 523 49.65 -14.49 -3.07
CA GLN A 523 49.55 -15.83 -2.47
C GLN A 523 48.32 -16.00 -1.57
N ILE A 524 48.03 -15.03 -0.69
CA ILE A 524 46.86 -15.06 0.21
C ILE A 524 45.55 -15.01 -0.60
N LEU A 525 45.44 -14.02 -1.49
CA LEU A 525 44.24 -13.75 -2.28
C LEU A 525 43.90 -14.92 -3.23
N LEU A 526 44.90 -15.53 -3.88
CA LEU A 526 44.69 -16.74 -4.70
C LEU A 526 44.36 -17.98 -3.85
N THR A 527 44.96 -18.12 -2.66
CA THR A 527 44.64 -19.23 -1.76
C THR A 527 43.18 -19.17 -1.32
N GLU A 528 42.70 -17.97 -1.00
CA GLU A 528 41.31 -17.70 -0.62
C GLU A 528 40.34 -17.85 -1.81
N ALA A 529 40.66 -17.31 -2.98
CA ALA A 529 39.84 -17.48 -4.19
C ALA A 529 39.69 -18.97 -4.55
N SER A 530 40.79 -19.73 -4.45
CA SER A 530 40.80 -21.17 -4.68
C SER A 530 40.07 -21.94 -3.57
N ARG A 531 40.03 -21.43 -2.32
CA ARG A 531 39.23 -22.01 -1.23
C ARG A 531 37.74 -21.85 -1.54
N ILE A 532 37.31 -20.64 -1.90
CA ILE A 532 35.91 -20.34 -2.25
C ILE A 532 35.46 -21.18 -3.44
N LEU A 533 36.29 -21.31 -4.49
CA LEU A 533 35.98 -22.13 -5.67
C LEU A 533 35.80 -23.63 -5.33
N ARG A 534 36.56 -24.15 -4.34
CA ARG A 534 36.44 -25.54 -3.86
C ARG A 534 35.29 -25.76 -2.86
N GLU A 535 34.66 -24.71 -2.35
CA GLU A 535 33.49 -24.80 -1.47
C GLU A 535 32.16 -24.73 -2.22
N GLU A 536 32.17 -24.21 -3.44
CA GLU A 536 31.03 -24.27 -4.35
C GLU A 536 30.76 -25.70 -4.79
N LYS A 537 29.49 -26.12 -4.78
CA LYS A 537 29.09 -27.53 -4.99
C LYS A 537 28.37 -27.79 -6.30
N ASP A 538 28.02 -26.72 -7.02
CA ASP A 538 27.37 -26.80 -8.32
C ASP A 538 28.42 -26.70 -9.42
N GLU A 539 28.60 -27.78 -10.18
CA GLU A 539 29.57 -27.87 -11.27
C GLU A 539 29.32 -26.79 -12.34
N SER A 540 28.05 -26.39 -12.53
CA SER A 540 27.68 -25.34 -13.48
C SER A 540 28.12 -23.95 -13.02
N ASP A 541 28.09 -23.67 -11.71
CA ASP A 541 28.61 -22.41 -11.17
C ASP A 541 30.15 -22.41 -11.19
N VAL A 542 30.80 -23.55 -10.91
CA VAL A 542 32.26 -23.68 -11.00
C VAL A 542 32.75 -23.41 -12.43
N GLU A 543 32.12 -23.98 -13.46
CA GLU A 543 32.46 -23.70 -14.87
C GLU A 543 32.20 -22.23 -15.26
N MET A 544 31.09 -21.65 -14.78
CA MET A 544 30.78 -20.23 -15.01
C MET A 544 31.81 -19.29 -14.37
N ILE A 545 32.24 -19.58 -13.14
CA ILE A 545 33.25 -18.79 -12.42
C ILE A 545 34.61 -18.91 -13.10
N GLN A 546 35.05 -20.11 -13.46
CA GLN A 546 36.30 -20.30 -14.20
C GLN A 546 36.29 -19.60 -15.56
N THR A 547 35.13 -19.50 -16.22
CA THR A 547 34.98 -18.80 -17.49
C THR A 547 35.06 -17.28 -17.31
N ALA A 548 34.36 -16.72 -16.32
CA ALA A 548 34.47 -15.30 -15.99
C ALA A 548 35.90 -14.90 -15.55
N VAL A 549 36.62 -15.78 -14.84
CA VAL A 549 38.05 -15.58 -14.51
C VAL A 549 38.93 -15.52 -15.76
N ARG A 550 38.69 -16.42 -16.75
CA ARG A 550 39.39 -16.40 -18.04
C ARG A 550 39.10 -15.10 -18.80
N GLU A 551 37.84 -14.69 -18.88
CA GLU A 551 37.41 -13.46 -19.55
C GLU A 551 38.06 -12.21 -18.93
N GLN A 552 37.97 -12.05 -17.60
CA GLN A 552 38.62 -10.95 -16.87
C GLN A 552 40.14 -10.97 -17.03
N GLY A 553 40.77 -12.15 -17.00
CA GLY A 553 42.21 -12.29 -17.23
C GLY A 553 42.63 -11.78 -18.61
N MET A 554 41.91 -12.19 -19.66
CA MET A 554 42.17 -11.72 -21.04
C MET A 554 41.91 -10.22 -21.20
N GLU A 555 40.85 -9.67 -20.58
CA GLU A 555 40.57 -8.24 -20.59
C GLU A 555 41.73 -7.43 -19.96
N GLN A 556 42.22 -7.84 -18.79
CA GLN A 556 43.30 -7.11 -18.12
C GLN A 556 44.64 -7.23 -18.86
N ILE A 557 44.97 -8.40 -19.46
CA ILE A 557 46.19 -8.57 -20.29
C ILE A 557 46.16 -7.65 -21.52
N ASN A 558 44.99 -7.52 -22.17
CA ASN A 558 44.80 -6.64 -23.33
C ASN A 558 44.74 -5.15 -22.95
N GLY A 559 44.23 -4.82 -21.75
CA GLY A 559 44.08 -3.46 -21.27
C GLY A 559 45.35 -2.83 -20.66
N ARG A 560 46.31 -3.64 -20.19
CA ARG A 560 47.50 -3.15 -19.47
C ARG A 560 48.80 -3.55 -20.16
N LEU A 561 49.51 -2.56 -20.72
CA LEU A 561 50.80 -2.70 -21.42
C LEU A 561 51.81 -3.62 -20.71
N LEU A 562 51.95 -3.48 -19.39
CA LEU A 562 52.92 -4.24 -18.59
C LEU A 562 52.56 -5.74 -18.49
N LEU A 563 51.29 -6.10 -18.64
CA LEU A 563 50.81 -7.48 -18.68
C LEU A 563 50.92 -8.07 -20.08
N THR A 564 50.75 -7.25 -21.12
CA THR A 564 51.00 -7.63 -22.52
C THR A 564 52.49 -7.96 -22.78
N GLU A 565 53.41 -7.33 -22.04
CA GLU A 565 54.86 -7.61 -22.07
C GLU A 565 55.27 -8.89 -21.31
N LEU A 566 54.36 -9.57 -20.60
CA LEU A 566 54.64 -10.84 -19.94
C LEU A 566 54.74 -11.98 -20.96
N SER A 567 55.57 -12.99 -20.67
CA SER A 567 55.67 -14.20 -21.49
C SER A 567 54.38 -15.03 -21.47
N ASP A 568 54.12 -15.77 -22.55
CA ASP A 568 52.90 -16.58 -22.76
C ASP A 568 52.57 -17.48 -21.55
N ASN A 569 53.59 -18.09 -20.93
CA ASN A 569 53.44 -18.95 -19.76
C ASN A 569 53.02 -18.16 -18.49
N ALA A 570 53.40 -16.88 -18.37
CA ALA A 570 52.91 -16.00 -17.31
C ALA A 570 51.49 -15.49 -17.62
N GLN A 571 51.19 -15.17 -18.89
CA GLN A 571 49.83 -14.84 -19.35
C GLN A 571 48.85 -16.01 -19.11
N GLU A 572 49.23 -17.25 -19.40
CA GLU A 572 48.41 -18.45 -19.14
C GLU A 572 48.04 -18.65 -17.66
N ARG A 573 48.84 -18.14 -16.71
CA ARG A 573 48.55 -18.23 -15.27
C ARG A 573 47.44 -17.24 -14.88
N LEU A 574 47.47 -16.04 -15.45
CA LEU A 574 46.45 -15.00 -15.30
C LEU A 574 45.06 -15.43 -15.83
N LEU A 575 44.97 -16.54 -16.56
CA LEU A 575 43.72 -17.12 -17.05
C LEU A 575 43.21 -18.30 -16.19
N SER A 576 43.91 -18.70 -15.12
CA SER A 576 43.50 -19.84 -14.29
C SER A 576 44.09 -19.80 -12.88
N LEU A 577 43.20 -19.63 -11.89
CA LEU A 577 43.53 -19.66 -10.46
C LEU A 577 44.36 -20.90 -10.08
N ASP A 578 43.97 -22.09 -10.56
CA ASP A 578 44.69 -23.33 -10.25
C ASP A 578 46.07 -23.42 -10.92
N LYS A 579 46.28 -22.80 -12.10
CA LYS A 579 47.63 -22.70 -12.70
C LYS A 579 48.48 -21.72 -11.90
N TRP A 580 47.92 -20.56 -11.54
CA TRP A 580 48.64 -19.51 -10.82
C TRP A 580 49.01 -19.93 -9.39
N ALA A 581 48.08 -20.54 -8.66
CA ALA A 581 48.32 -21.08 -7.32
C ALA A 581 49.42 -22.16 -7.33
N ARG A 582 49.35 -23.14 -8.25
CA ARG A 582 50.42 -24.16 -8.42
C ARG A 582 51.78 -23.57 -8.79
N ALA A 583 51.81 -22.46 -9.55
CA ALA A 583 53.05 -21.76 -9.86
C ALA A 583 53.67 -20.98 -8.67
N LEU A 584 52.90 -20.76 -7.60
CA LEU A 584 53.35 -20.10 -6.36
C LEU A 584 53.66 -21.12 -5.24
N THR A 585 52.94 -22.24 -5.21
CA THR A 585 53.17 -23.35 -4.28
C THR A 585 53.60 -24.61 -5.05
N PRO A 586 54.90 -24.77 -5.38
CA PRO A 586 55.41 -26.04 -5.92
C PRO A 586 55.16 -27.19 -4.94
N ASP A 587 54.88 -28.38 -5.48
CA ASP A 587 54.28 -29.49 -4.71
C ASP A 587 55.08 -29.89 -3.45
N ALA A 588 54.34 -30.07 -2.36
CA ALA A 588 54.90 -30.21 -1.01
C ALA A 588 55.52 -31.60 -0.70
N HIS A 589 55.80 -32.42 -1.71
CA HIS A 589 56.20 -33.82 -1.54
C HIS A 589 57.71 -34.09 -1.46
N ASP A 590 58.57 -33.13 -1.80
CA ASP A 590 60.02 -33.32 -1.72
C ASP A 590 60.58 -33.10 -0.30
N ALA A 591 61.38 -34.06 0.17
CA ALA A 591 62.14 -33.94 1.43
C ALA A 591 63.11 -32.74 1.43
N VAL A 592 63.55 -32.30 0.24
CA VAL A 592 64.35 -31.08 0.03
C VAL A 592 63.65 -29.83 0.59
N ASN A 593 62.33 -29.70 0.37
CA ASN A 593 61.54 -28.56 0.85
C ASN A 593 61.52 -28.46 2.38
N LEU A 594 61.63 -29.56 3.12
CA LEU A 594 61.70 -29.53 4.59
C LEU A 594 63.07 -29.04 5.09
N ALA A 595 64.16 -29.36 4.39
CA ALA A 595 65.49 -28.83 4.69
C ALA A 595 65.58 -27.32 4.34
N GLU A 596 65.04 -26.92 3.19
CA GLU A 596 64.92 -25.53 2.74
C GLU A 596 64.15 -24.68 3.78
N LYS A 597 62.98 -25.15 4.23
CA LYS A 597 62.16 -24.48 5.26
C LYS A 597 62.88 -24.39 6.61
N LYS A 598 63.60 -25.43 7.05
CA LYS A 598 64.43 -25.38 8.27
C LYS A 598 65.58 -24.37 8.13
N ARG A 599 66.21 -24.26 6.96
CA ARG A 599 67.26 -23.27 6.68
C ARG A 599 66.69 -21.85 6.75
N LYS A 600 65.58 -21.58 6.07
CA LYS A 600 64.85 -20.29 6.12
C LYS A 600 64.49 -19.91 7.56
N ALA A 601 63.88 -20.81 8.33
CA ALA A 601 63.47 -20.53 9.71
C ALA A 601 64.65 -20.23 10.65
N ALA A 602 65.77 -20.94 10.50
CA ALA A 602 66.99 -20.64 11.28
C ALA A 602 67.63 -19.30 10.89
N GLU A 603 67.62 -18.95 9.60
CA GLU A 603 68.12 -17.66 9.11
C GLU A 603 67.21 -16.49 9.50
N GLN A 604 65.88 -16.69 9.48
CA GLN A 604 64.89 -15.76 9.99
C GLN A 604 65.08 -15.49 11.50
N LEU A 605 65.25 -16.53 12.33
CA LEU A 605 65.49 -16.36 13.77
C LEU A 605 66.75 -15.51 14.03
N LYS A 606 67.83 -15.78 13.28
CA LYS A 606 69.10 -15.04 13.31
C LYS A 606 68.96 -13.58 12.85
N LEU A 607 68.02 -13.29 11.94
CA LEU A 607 67.70 -11.92 11.52
C LEU A 607 66.80 -11.19 12.52
N LEU A 608 65.85 -11.88 13.16
CA LEU A 608 65.02 -11.31 14.23
C LEU A 608 65.87 -10.94 15.47
N GLN A 609 66.86 -11.77 15.83
CA GLN A 609 67.86 -11.43 16.85
C GLN A 609 68.60 -10.14 16.50
N LYS A 610 69.11 -10.03 15.26
CA LYS A 610 69.78 -8.82 14.77
C LYS A 610 68.88 -7.59 14.69
N ARG A 611 67.58 -7.76 14.44
CA ARG A 611 66.61 -6.66 14.49
C ARG A 611 66.55 -6.09 15.91
N ALA A 612 66.36 -6.96 16.92
CA ALA A 612 66.34 -6.55 18.32
C ALA A 612 67.67 -5.93 18.79
N GLU A 613 68.81 -6.46 18.35
CA GLU A 613 70.15 -5.86 18.60
C GLU A 613 70.22 -4.42 18.08
N TRP A 614 69.77 -4.14 16.85
CA TRP A 614 69.78 -2.79 16.28
C TRP A 614 68.71 -1.86 16.89
N GLU A 615 67.53 -2.37 17.22
CA GLU A 615 66.47 -1.62 17.92
C GLU A 615 66.93 -1.20 19.32
N GLN A 616 67.62 -2.08 20.06
CA GLN A 616 68.24 -1.74 21.34
C GLN A 616 69.33 -0.68 21.17
N LEU A 617 70.28 -0.88 20.25
CA LEU A 617 71.35 0.09 19.99
C LEU A 617 70.83 1.46 19.51
N MET A 618 69.67 1.52 18.87
CA MET A 618 68.96 2.75 18.56
C MET A 618 68.35 3.40 19.81
N SER A 619 67.75 2.61 20.70
CA SER A 619 67.17 3.10 21.96
C SER A 619 68.21 3.58 22.98
N GLU A 620 69.47 3.20 22.83
CA GLU A 620 70.59 3.62 23.69
C GLU A 620 71.24 4.96 23.24
N LEU A 621 70.87 5.49 22.06
CA LEU A 621 71.41 6.76 21.54
C LEU A 621 70.78 7.99 22.22
N ARG A 622 71.60 8.71 23.00
CA ARG A 622 71.26 10.02 23.57
C ARG A 622 71.51 11.14 22.55
N ASP A 623 70.64 12.13 22.49
CA ASP A 623 70.75 13.24 21.52
C ASP A 623 71.92 14.20 21.81
N ASP A 624 72.44 14.22 23.04
CA ASP A 624 73.51 15.13 23.50
C ASP A 624 74.88 14.90 22.83
N ASN A 625 75.08 13.75 22.17
CA ASN A 625 76.36 13.36 21.58
C ASN A 625 76.41 13.72 20.07
N PRO A 626 77.41 14.48 19.59
CA PRO A 626 77.50 14.88 18.18
C PRO A 626 77.61 13.71 17.19
N ASP A 627 78.08 12.54 17.64
CA ASP A 627 78.12 11.33 16.82
C ASP A 627 76.76 10.60 16.72
N SER A 628 75.77 10.93 17.56
CA SER A 628 74.48 10.24 17.60
C SER A 628 73.71 10.34 16.28
N VAL A 629 73.73 11.49 15.60
CA VAL A 629 73.08 11.63 14.28
C VAL A 629 73.73 10.72 13.22
N ARG A 630 75.06 10.51 13.31
CA ARG A 630 75.80 9.61 12.40
C ARG A 630 75.55 8.14 12.73
N LEU A 631 75.44 7.79 14.02
CA LEU A 631 75.14 6.44 14.48
C LEU A 631 73.68 6.05 14.22
N ARG A 632 72.72 6.94 14.47
CA ARG A 632 71.30 6.79 14.14
C ARG A 632 71.11 6.44 12.66
N ARG A 633 71.66 7.27 11.76
CA ARG A 633 71.73 7.02 10.30
C ARG A 633 72.52 5.78 9.88
N ARG A 634 73.30 5.14 10.77
CA ARG A 634 73.97 3.86 10.50
C ARG A 634 73.09 2.70 10.93
N TYR A 635 72.56 2.74 12.14
CA TYR A 635 71.69 1.69 12.67
C TYR A 635 70.39 1.59 11.88
N GLU A 636 69.77 2.73 11.49
CA GLU A 636 68.62 2.78 10.57
C GLU A 636 68.90 2.03 9.25
N ARG A 637 70.09 2.21 8.67
CA ARG A 637 70.49 1.52 7.43
C ARG A 637 70.79 0.03 7.62
N GLU A 638 71.32 -0.39 8.77
CA GLU A 638 71.50 -1.83 9.04
C GLU A 638 70.18 -2.51 9.44
N LEU A 639 69.28 -1.81 10.11
CA LEU A 639 67.91 -2.25 10.40
C LEU A 639 67.13 -2.46 9.10
N ALA A 640 67.09 -1.46 8.21
CA ALA A 640 66.44 -1.58 6.90
C ALA A 640 66.99 -2.73 6.04
N LYS A 641 68.30 -3.04 6.13
CA LYS A 641 68.91 -4.22 5.50
C LYS A 641 68.50 -5.54 6.15
N VAL A 642 68.28 -5.56 7.47
CA VAL A 642 67.75 -6.74 8.18
C VAL A 642 66.27 -6.95 7.82
N GLU A 643 65.47 -5.89 7.77
CA GLU A 643 64.05 -5.94 7.39
C GLU A 643 63.85 -6.36 5.92
N ALA A 644 64.61 -5.78 4.99
CA ALA A 644 64.59 -6.19 3.59
C ALA A 644 65.05 -7.65 3.38
N LYS A 645 65.90 -8.19 4.27
CA LYS A 645 66.29 -9.61 4.26
C LYS A 645 65.24 -10.51 4.90
N LEU A 646 64.61 -10.09 5.99
CA LEU A 646 63.47 -10.80 6.58
C LEU A 646 62.37 -10.99 5.53
N ALA A 647 62.01 -9.90 4.82
CA ALA A 647 61.03 -9.91 3.74
C ALA A 647 61.39 -10.82 2.52
N LEU A 648 62.63 -11.28 2.40
CA LEU A 648 63.08 -12.22 1.36
C LEU A 648 63.21 -13.67 1.85
N ILE A 649 63.35 -13.88 3.17
CA ILE A 649 63.74 -15.18 3.75
C ILE A 649 62.58 -15.85 4.46
N SER A 650 61.70 -15.09 5.11
CA SER A 650 60.54 -15.65 5.80
C SER A 650 59.38 -15.85 4.85
N ASP A 651 58.84 -17.08 4.83
CA ASP A 651 57.49 -17.35 4.29
C ASP A 651 56.40 -16.69 5.18
N ASN A 652 56.78 -16.07 6.31
CA ASN A 652 55.96 -15.10 7.01
C ASN A 652 55.73 -13.87 6.13
N THR A 653 54.46 -13.65 5.80
CA THR A 653 53.80 -12.34 5.86
C THR A 653 54.64 -11.25 6.57
N PRO A 654 55.22 -10.27 5.84
CA PRO A 654 55.77 -9.04 6.42
C PRO A 654 54.79 -8.37 7.40
N THR A 655 55.29 -7.50 8.29
CA THR A 655 54.49 -6.93 9.40
C THR A 655 53.17 -6.32 8.95
N GLY A 656 53.13 -5.61 7.81
CA GLY A 656 51.88 -5.07 7.24
C GLY A 656 50.81 -6.11 6.88
N LEU A 657 51.20 -7.35 6.54
CA LEU A 657 50.30 -8.50 6.33
C LEU A 657 49.93 -9.21 7.64
N LEU A 658 50.72 -9.05 8.70
CA LEU A 658 50.37 -9.44 10.07
C LEU A 658 49.59 -8.35 10.83
N GLU A 659 49.48 -7.15 10.24
CA GLU A 659 48.90 -5.97 10.88
C GLU A 659 47.49 -5.65 10.43
N ARG A 660 47.18 -5.96 9.17
CA ARG A 660 45.87 -5.74 8.56
C ARG A 660 44.82 -6.75 8.99
N THR A 661 43.57 -6.38 8.75
CA THR A 661 42.41 -7.06 9.31
C THR A 661 41.88 -8.13 8.38
N GLY A 662 41.09 -9.07 8.93
CA GLY A 662 40.45 -10.10 8.12
C GLY A 662 39.44 -9.48 7.15
N ARG A 663 39.30 -10.06 5.95
CA ARG A 663 38.35 -9.56 4.96
C ARG A 663 36.91 -9.64 5.49
N HIS A 664 36.04 -8.83 4.91
CA HIS A 664 34.65 -8.68 5.36
C HIS A 664 34.56 -8.24 6.83
N VAL A 665 35.32 -7.19 7.19
CA VAL A 665 35.22 -6.49 8.47
C VAL A 665 33.79 -5.99 8.67
N ILE A 666 33.07 -6.51 9.67
CA ILE A 666 31.70 -6.11 9.96
C ILE A 666 31.61 -4.99 10.99
N ALA A 667 32.59 -4.92 11.91
CA ALA A 667 32.69 -3.86 12.92
C ALA A 667 34.15 -3.54 13.21
N SER A 668 34.49 -2.24 13.28
CA SER A 668 35.87 -1.76 13.48
C SER A 668 35.98 -0.56 14.42
N SER A 669 37.19 -0.37 14.95
CA SER A 669 37.65 0.79 15.69
C SER A 669 39.18 0.87 15.66
N SER A 670 39.76 1.96 16.18
CA SER A 670 41.20 2.15 16.38
C SER A 670 41.89 1.12 17.32
N LYS A 671 41.21 0.09 17.80
CA LYS A 671 41.74 -0.89 18.77
C LYS A 671 41.38 -2.35 18.48
N ASN A 672 40.17 -2.61 17.98
CA ASN A 672 39.64 -3.97 17.83
C ASN A 672 38.85 -4.07 16.52
N THR A 673 38.71 -5.30 15.99
CA THR A 673 38.01 -5.52 14.72
C THR A 673 37.35 -6.89 14.69
N ILE A 674 36.13 -6.99 14.16
CA ILE A 674 35.45 -8.26 13.90
C ILE A 674 35.37 -8.45 12.39
N ALA A 675 35.99 -9.52 11.89
CA ALA A 675 35.92 -9.94 10.50
C ALA A 675 35.08 -11.22 10.38
N LEU A 676 34.23 -11.27 9.36
CA LEU A 676 33.42 -12.46 9.07
C LEU A 676 34.16 -13.49 8.20
N VAL A 677 35.23 -13.07 7.49
CA VAL A 677 36.00 -13.88 6.54
C VAL A 677 37.51 -13.60 6.73
N GLY A 678 38.08 -14.13 7.81
CA GLY A 678 39.48 -13.91 8.20
C GLY A 678 40.49 -14.34 7.14
N ALA A 679 41.51 -13.49 6.90
CA ALA A 679 42.30 -13.47 5.67
C ALA A 679 43.00 -14.79 5.27
N ASN A 680 43.37 -15.64 6.23
CA ASN A 680 44.12 -16.88 5.96
C ASN A 680 43.24 -18.08 5.57
N HIS A 681 41.97 -18.10 5.99
CA HIS A 681 41.13 -19.31 5.98
C HIS A 681 39.62 -19.05 5.72
N GLY A 682 39.20 -17.80 5.55
CA GLY A 682 37.79 -17.43 5.39
C GLY A 682 36.90 -17.68 6.61
N LEU A 683 37.48 -17.74 7.81
CA LEU A 683 36.81 -18.06 9.07
C LEU A 683 36.48 -16.78 9.86
N VAL A 684 35.39 -16.79 10.62
CA VAL A 684 35.02 -15.69 11.53
C VAL A 684 36.14 -15.49 12.57
N THR A 685 36.64 -14.26 12.68
CA THR A 685 37.81 -13.92 13.49
C THR A 685 37.65 -12.54 14.15
N TYR A 686 38.08 -12.45 15.42
CA TYR A 686 38.24 -11.18 16.14
C TYR A 686 39.73 -10.81 16.18
N TYR A 687 40.07 -9.56 15.88
CA TYR A 687 41.44 -9.00 15.94
C TYR A 687 41.59 -7.99 17.09
N ARG A 688 42.73 -8.05 17.78
CA ARG A 688 43.12 -7.18 18.90
C ARG A 688 44.32 -6.30 18.53
N SER A 689 44.36 -5.08 19.05
CA SER A 689 45.54 -4.21 18.99
C SER A 689 46.80 -4.87 19.57
N VAL A 690 47.95 -4.55 18.96
CA VAL A 690 49.31 -5.00 19.31
C VAL A 690 49.68 -4.69 20.77
N THR A 691 49.04 -3.69 21.38
CA THR A 691 49.28 -3.32 22.79
C THR A 691 48.72 -4.34 23.80
N SER A 692 47.97 -5.36 23.36
CA SER A 692 47.41 -6.39 24.25
C SER A 692 48.37 -7.57 24.44
N LYS A 693 48.48 -8.09 25.68
CA LYS A 693 49.25 -9.32 25.99
C LYS A 693 48.56 -10.62 25.55
N ALA A 694 47.44 -10.54 24.83
CA ALA A 694 46.68 -11.70 24.36
C ALA A 694 47.04 -12.02 22.89
N ALA A 695 46.56 -13.17 22.39
CA ALA A 695 46.70 -13.50 20.97
C ALA A 695 46.08 -12.40 20.09
N ARG A 696 46.86 -11.87 19.13
CA ARG A 696 46.44 -10.81 18.20
C ARG A 696 45.22 -11.21 17.38
N GLU A 697 45.19 -12.46 16.94
CA GLU A 697 44.10 -13.08 16.20
C GLU A 697 43.35 -14.07 17.12
N VAL A 698 42.01 -13.98 17.15
CA VAL A 698 41.14 -14.95 17.83
C VAL A 698 40.14 -15.51 16.81
N ASN A 699 40.54 -16.60 16.17
CA ASN A 699 39.75 -17.32 15.17
C ASN A 699 38.71 -18.23 15.83
N PHE A 700 37.47 -18.20 15.36
CA PHE A 700 36.35 -18.96 15.94
C PHE A 700 36.16 -20.38 15.36
N GLN A 701 36.85 -20.75 14.29
CA GLN A 701 36.69 -22.02 13.56
C GLN A 701 35.28 -22.20 12.96
N VAL A 702 34.70 -21.11 12.46
CA VAL A 702 33.37 -21.08 11.82
C VAL A 702 33.49 -20.34 10.49
N ALA A 703 33.07 -20.97 9.39
CA ALA A 703 32.78 -20.29 8.12
C ALA A 703 31.29 -19.95 8.05
N LEU A 704 30.94 -18.82 7.42
CA LEU A 704 29.55 -18.48 7.11
C LEU A 704 29.17 -19.00 5.71
N ALA A 705 27.90 -19.35 5.52
CA ALA A 705 27.44 -19.86 4.23
C ALA A 705 27.05 -18.72 3.27
N ARG A 706 27.51 -18.80 2.02
CA ARG A 706 27.07 -17.93 0.91
C ARG A 706 25.65 -18.30 0.45
N LYS A 707 25.07 -17.50 -0.45
CA LYS A 707 23.76 -17.71 -1.08
C LYS A 707 22.58 -17.87 -0.08
N ARG A 708 22.75 -17.43 1.17
CA ARG A 708 21.69 -17.36 2.19
C ARG A 708 21.98 -16.33 3.28
N TRP A 709 20.93 -15.90 3.99
CA TRP A 709 21.07 -15.12 5.22
C TRP A 709 21.73 -15.92 6.33
N ASN A 710 22.56 -15.24 7.12
CA ASN A 710 23.14 -15.73 8.36
C ASN A 710 22.79 -14.73 9.48
N HIS A 711 22.18 -15.22 10.55
CA HIS A 711 22.07 -14.49 11.82
C HIS A 711 23.33 -14.79 12.63
N VAL A 712 24.21 -13.80 12.78
CA VAL A 712 25.50 -13.93 13.47
C VAL A 712 25.44 -13.11 14.74
N VAL A 713 25.65 -13.75 15.90
CA VAL A 713 25.54 -13.09 17.20
C VAL A 713 26.78 -13.35 18.04
N PHE A 714 27.38 -12.26 18.51
CA PHE A 714 28.50 -12.25 19.43
C PHE A 714 28.01 -11.83 20.82
N CYS A 715 28.11 -12.70 21.82
CA CYS A 715 27.73 -12.41 23.20
C CYS A 715 29.00 -12.42 24.09
N ALA A 716 29.37 -11.26 24.63
CA ALA A 716 30.54 -11.10 25.49
C ALA A 716 30.14 -11.01 26.97
N SER A 717 30.70 -11.91 27.78
CA SER A 717 30.71 -11.80 29.23
C SER A 717 32.03 -11.19 29.72
N LYS A 718 32.15 -10.96 31.03
CA LYS A 718 33.39 -10.48 31.67
C LYS A 718 34.56 -11.49 31.62
N LYS A 719 34.37 -12.69 31.03
CA LYS A 719 35.38 -13.77 30.99
C LYS A 719 35.47 -14.52 29.67
N GLU A 720 34.48 -14.42 28.79
CA GLU A 720 34.46 -15.14 27.51
C GLU A 720 33.55 -14.48 26.48
N LEU A 721 33.83 -14.72 25.20
CA LEU A 721 33.06 -14.33 24.04
C LEU A 721 32.50 -15.58 23.35
N THR A 722 31.18 -15.64 23.24
CA THR A 722 30.42 -16.72 22.59
C THR A 722 29.96 -16.28 21.21
N LEU A 723 30.21 -17.11 20.19
CA LEU A 723 29.68 -16.97 18.83
C LEU A 723 28.50 -17.92 18.64
N ILE A 724 27.33 -17.33 18.36
CA ILE A 724 26.10 -18.00 17.95
C ILE A 724 25.86 -17.72 16.47
N VAL A 725 25.49 -18.73 15.69
CA VAL A 725 25.17 -18.58 14.27
C VAL A 725 23.89 -19.34 13.95
N ASN A 726 22.89 -18.63 13.41
CA ASN A 726 21.55 -19.13 13.07
C ASN A 726 20.82 -19.79 14.26
N GLY A 727 20.97 -19.22 15.47
CA GLY A 727 20.34 -19.72 16.69
C GLY A 727 21.06 -20.89 17.38
N GLU A 728 22.25 -21.29 16.91
CA GLU A 728 23.08 -22.34 17.53
C GLU A 728 24.42 -21.78 18.03
N VAL A 729 24.84 -22.14 19.25
CA VAL A 729 26.22 -21.86 19.72
C VAL A 729 27.21 -22.65 18.87
N LYS A 730 28.18 -21.95 18.28
CA LYS A 730 29.23 -22.58 17.45
C LYS A 730 30.60 -22.61 18.11
N SER A 731 30.94 -21.59 18.91
CA SER A 731 32.31 -21.43 19.43
C SER A 731 32.33 -20.51 20.65
N ILE A 732 33.21 -20.79 21.63
CA ILE A 732 33.39 -19.98 22.84
C ILE A 732 34.89 -19.72 23.03
N LYS A 733 35.28 -18.48 23.32
CA LYS A 733 36.68 -18.06 23.50
C LYS A 733 36.84 -17.31 24.82
N ARG A 734 37.75 -17.79 25.68
CA ARG A 734 38.03 -17.17 26.99
C ARG A 734 38.87 -15.90 26.82
N GLY A 735 38.60 -14.89 27.66
CA GLY A 735 39.22 -13.57 27.64
C GLY A 735 38.20 -12.45 27.81
N VAL A 736 38.69 -11.23 28.03
CA VAL A 736 37.87 -10.00 27.97
C VAL A 736 37.89 -9.51 26.51
N PHE A 737 36.73 -9.24 25.93
CA PHE A 737 36.57 -8.74 24.56
C PHE A 737 35.65 -7.52 24.59
N ASP A 738 36.08 -6.43 23.97
CA ASP A 738 35.33 -5.19 23.88
C ASP A 738 34.68 -5.14 22.48
N LEU A 739 33.49 -4.55 22.33
CA LEU A 739 32.84 -4.44 21.02
C LEU A 739 33.47 -3.28 20.25
N PRO A 740 34.01 -3.49 19.03
CA PRO A 740 34.37 -2.39 18.14
C PRO A 740 33.11 -1.57 17.84
N PHE A 741 33.03 -0.34 18.36
CA PHE A 741 31.79 0.44 18.38
C PHE A 741 31.90 1.76 17.57
N ALA A 742 32.98 1.94 16.79
CA ALA A 742 33.19 3.13 15.98
C ALA A 742 32.50 3.05 14.61
N ARG A 743 32.63 1.94 13.88
CA ARG A 743 32.08 1.76 12.53
C ARG A 743 31.45 0.37 12.33
N LEU A 744 30.39 0.29 11.54
CA LEU A 744 30.05 -0.92 10.79
C LEU A 744 30.83 -0.89 9.47
N GLY A 745 31.46 -1.98 9.07
CA GLY A 745 32.47 -1.96 8.00
C GLY A 745 33.82 -1.42 8.47
N THR A 746 34.69 -1.09 7.51
CA THR A 746 35.89 -0.26 7.70
C THR A 746 36.09 0.67 6.49
N ASN A 747 36.82 1.77 6.70
CA ASN A 747 37.26 2.70 5.68
C ASN A 747 38.60 2.28 5.02
N GLU A 748 39.04 1.03 5.24
CA GLU A 748 40.20 0.44 4.57
C GLU A 748 39.77 -0.30 3.29
N THR A 749 40.31 0.14 2.16
CA THR A 749 39.95 -0.29 0.80
C THR A 749 40.05 -1.79 0.61
N GLY A 750 38.91 -2.45 0.40
CA GLY A 750 38.82 -3.89 0.12
C GLY A 750 38.85 -4.81 1.34
N GLU A 751 39.03 -4.30 2.56
CA GLU A 751 38.94 -5.09 3.80
C GLU A 751 37.52 -5.06 4.41
N SER A 752 36.69 -4.07 4.07
CA SER A 752 35.33 -3.91 4.58
C SER A 752 34.39 -5.08 4.27
N PHE A 753 33.29 -5.18 5.01
CA PHE A 753 32.17 -6.07 4.72
C PHE A 753 31.74 -5.92 3.26
N GLN A 754 31.65 -7.04 2.54
CA GLN A 754 31.12 -7.10 1.18
C GLN A 754 29.93 -8.06 1.18
N GLY A 755 28.77 -7.60 0.69
CA GLY A 755 27.50 -8.30 0.84
C GLY A 755 26.36 -7.35 1.21
N CYS A 756 25.38 -7.82 1.99
CA CYS A 756 24.23 -7.02 2.42
C CYS A 756 23.90 -7.19 3.92
N LEU A 757 23.52 -6.09 4.56
CA LEU A 757 22.99 -6.02 5.92
C LEU A 757 21.47 -5.83 5.90
N GLN A 758 20.74 -6.74 6.53
CA GLN A 758 19.30 -6.57 6.75
C GLN A 758 19.00 -5.83 8.06
N GLU A 759 19.73 -6.12 9.14
CA GLU A 759 19.41 -5.63 10.48
C GLU A 759 20.65 -5.77 11.38
N VAL A 760 20.87 -4.83 12.30
CA VAL A 760 21.94 -4.88 13.32
C VAL A 760 21.39 -4.41 14.66
N ARG A 761 21.70 -5.14 15.74
CA ARG A 761 21.21 -4.87 17.11
C ARG A 761 22.35 -4.97 18.11
N TYR A 762 22.57 -3.92 18.88
CA TYR A 762 23.57 -3.87 19.96
C TYR A 762 22.90 -3.77 21.33
N TRP A 763 23.38 -4.56 22.29
CA TRP A 763 22.79 -4.73 23.63
C TRP A 763 23.85 -4.51 24.72
N SER A 764 23.49 -3.88 25.84
CA SER A 764 24.34 -3.72 27.04
C SER A 764 24.31 -4.94 27.97
N SER A 765 23.86 -6.08 27.47
CA SER A 765 23.66 -7.33 28.20
C SER A 765 24.29 -8.48 27.42
N CYS A 766 24.71 -9.53 28.12
CA CYS A 766 25.14 -10.78 27.49
C CYS A 766 23.91 -11.68 27.36
N LEU A 767 23.33 -11.79 26.16
CA LEU A 767 22.08 -12.51 25.93
C LEU A 767 22.26 -14.03 26.10
N SER A 768 21.22 -14.70 26.60
CA SER A 768 21.13 -16.17 26.58
C SER A 768 20.76 -16.68 25.18
N LEU A 769 21.05 -17.96 24.90
CA LEU A 769 20.66 -18.58 23.63
C LEU A 769 19.14 -18.52 23.38
N GLU A 770 18.35 -18.71 24.44
CA GLU A 770 16.88 -18.60 24.39
C GLU A 770 16.43 -17.18 24.05
N ALA A 771 17.05 -16.15 24.64
CA ALA A 771 16.76 -14.76 24.33
C ALA A 771 17.11 -14.43 22.87
N VAL A 772 18.27 -14.89 22.38
CA VAL A 772 18.66 -14.75 20.97
C VAL A 772 17.67 -15.44 20.04
N GLN A 773 17.22 -16.67 20.35
CA GLN A 773 16.23 -17.40 19.54
C GLN A 773 14.84 -16.73 19.56
N MET A 774 14.39 -16.19 20.69
CA MET A 774 13.14 -15.43 20.78
C MET A 774 13.20 -14.09 20.02
N HIS A 775 14.34 -13.39 20.07
CA HIS A 775 14.53 -12.11 19.39
C HIS A 775 14.77 -12.29 17.88
N ALA A 776 15.36 -13.41 17.43
CA ALA A 776 15.78 -13.64 16.05
C ALA A 776 14.68 -13.34 15.00
N ASN A 777 13.47 -13.83 15.24
CA ASN A 777 12.36 -13.76 14.28
C ASN A 777 11.23 -12.79 14.73
N THR A 778 11.52 -11.85 15.64
CA THR A 778 10.51 -10.93 16.20
C THR A 778 10.91 -9.46 16.07
N ILE A 779 9.89 -8.58 15.99
CA ILE A 779 10.09 -7.14 15.93
C ILE A 779 10.26 -6.60 17.34
N LEU A 780 11.36 -5.88 17.61
CA LEU A 780 11.65 -5.43 18.97
C LEU A 780 10.73 -4.28 19.41
N HIS A 781 10.11 -4.45 20.59
CA HIS A 781 9.43 -3.37 21.30
C HIS A 781 10.45 -2.53 22.07
N VAL A 782 11.16 -1.63 21.38
CA VAL A 782 12.18 -0.69 21.93
C VAL A 782 11.82 -0.16 23.33
N ALA A 783 10.62 0.40 23.52
CA ALA A 783 10.15 0.93 24.82
C ALA A 783 9.99 -0.10 25.95
N ARG A 784 10.28 -1.39 25.71
CA ARG A 784 10.36 -2.48 26.69
C ARG A 784 11.77 -3.06 26.84
N GLN A 785 12.68 -2.78 25.91
CA GLN A 785 14.06 -3.30 25.88
C GLN A 785 15.02 -2.23 26.40
N SER A 786 15.14 -2.11 27.72
CA SER A 786 15.94 -1.06 28.37
C SER A 786 17.44 -1.17 28.11
N ASP A 787 17.92 -2.38 27.84
CA ASP A 787 19.32 -2.77 27.57
C ASP A 787 19.67 -2.76 26.07
N LEU A 788 18.73 -2.39 25.19
CA LEU A 788 19.02 -2.12 23.78
C LEU A 788 19.80 -0.80 23.65
N LEU A 789 21.02 -0.88 23.13
CA LEU A 789 21.96 0.24 22.95
C LEU A 789 21.89 0.87 21.57
N ALA A 790 21.65 0.08 20.52
CA ALA A 790 21.45 0.57 19.16
C ALA A 790 20.66 -0.44 18.35
N TYR A 791 19.84 0.03 17.41
CA TYR A 791 19.02 -0.82 16.57
C TYR A 791 18.82 -0.23 15.18
N TRP A 792 19.58 -0.72 14.19
CA TRP A 792 19.42 -0.35 12.78
C TRP A 792 18.64 -1.42 12.04
N THR A 793 17.58 -1.00 11.33
CA THR A 793 16.70 -1.90 10.57
C THR A 793 16.88 -1.81 9.07
N PHE A 794 17.64 -0.82 8.59
CA PHE A 794 17.90 -0.57 7.17
C PHE A 794 16.58 -0.54 6.35
N GLU A 795 15.55 0.07 6.91
CA GLU A 795 14.21 0.23 6.32
C GLU A 795 13.96 1.62 5.74
N GLU A 796 14.96 2.50 5.74
CA GLU A 796 14.96 3.85 5.19
C GLU A 796 14.88 3.81 3.66
N GLY A 797 15.72 2.96 3.03
CA GLY A 797 15.65 2.62 1.61
C GLY A 797 16.21 3.67 0.64
N MET A 798 16.70 4.80 1.13
CA MET A 798 17.36 5.85 0.34
C MET A 798 18.12 6.84 1.24
N GLY A 799 19.13 7.51 0.68
CA GLY A 799 19.91 8.56 1.34
C GLY A 799 21.12 8.04 2.14
N ASP A 800 21.96 8.97 2.58
CA ASP A 800 23.33 8.65 3.03
C ASP A 800 23.46 8.54 4.57
N VAL A 801 22.36 8.20 5.25
CA VAL A 801 22.26 8.10 6.72
C VAL A 801 21.30 6.97 7.14
N VAL A 802 21.52 6.41 8.34
CA VAL A 802 20.61 5.44 8.99
C VAL A 802 20.18 5.85 10.40
N ASP A 803 18.90 5.55 10.66
CA ASP A 803 18.08 5.59 11.86
C ASP A 803 18.51 4.64 13.00
N ASP A 804 19.02 5.11 14.14
CA ASP A 804 18.99 4.28 15.37
C ASP A 804 17.55 4.24 15.94
N MET A 805 16.87 3.10 15.74
CA MET A 805 15.53 2.86 16.24
C MET A 805 15.46 2.74 17.77
N ALA A 806 16.60 2.58 18.47
CA ALA A 806 16.67 2.65 19.93
C ALA A 806 16.67 4.10 20.46
N LEU A 807 16.88 5.10 19.60
CA LEU A 807 16.99 6.53 19.94
C LEU A 807 18.02 6.81 21.05
N ARG A 808 19.12 6.05 21.04
CA ARG A 808 20.29 6.18 21.94
C ARG A 808 21.45 6.89 21.27
N LEU A 809 21.63 6.66 19.97
CA LEU A 809 22.71 7.21 19.14
C LEU A 809 22.19 8.30 18.20
N PRO A 810 23.06 9.23 17.75
CA PRO A 810 22.74 10.11 16.63
C PRO A 810 22.58 9.29 15.33
N ARG A 811 21.96 9.92 14.32
CA ARG A 811 21.85 9.34 12.97
C ARG A 811 23.24 9.09 12.39
N ALA A 812 23.48 7.87 11.92
CA ALA A 812 24.80 7.41 11.51
C ALA A 812 25.00 7.60 10.00
N PRO A 813 25.99 8.37 9.52
CA PRO A 813 26.25 8.54 8.10
C PRO A 813 26.87 7.30 7.47
N CYS A 814 26.47 7.04 6.23
CA CYS A 814 26.88 5.91 5.42
C CYS A 814 27.77 6.40 4.27
N PHE A 815 28.85 5.66 4.00
CA PHE A 815 29.83 5.97 2.95
C PHE A 815 29.98 4.73 2.07
N ASN A 816 30.02 4.92 0.75
CA ASN A 816 30.26 3.90 -0.27
C ASN A 816 29.42 2.60 -0.05
N THR A 817 28.13 2.79 0.22
CA THR A 817 27.12 1.74 0.40
C THR A 817 25.88 2.04 -0.46
N GLU A 818 25.12 1.01 -0.82
CA GLU A 818 23.98 1.12 -1.75
C GLU A 818 22.69 0.56 -1.13
N TRP A 819 21.55 1.13 -1.51
CA TRP A 819 20.24 0.66 -1.04
C TRP A 819 19.64 -0.39 -1.98
N VAL A 820 19.56 -1.63 -1.50
CA VAL A 820 18.92 -2.74 -2.25
C VAL A 820 17.49 -2.91 -1.76
N LEU A 821 16.52 -2.69 -2.65
CA LEU A 821 15.09 -2.81 -2.38
C LEU A 821 14.57 -4.18 -2.83
N TYR A 822 13.76 -4.85 -1.99
CA TYR A 822 13.03 -6.09 -2.33
C TYR A 822 11.91 -5.89 -3.38
N ASN A 823 12.02 -4.90 -4.27
CA ASN A 823 10.97 -4.47 -5.21
C ASN A 823 10.92 -5.28 -6.51
N THR A 824 12.05 -5.82 -7.00
CA THR A 824 12.07 -6.67 -8.20
C THR A 824 11.88 -8.16 -7.87
N PRO A 825 11.25 -8.95 -8.77
CA PRO A 825 11.24 -10.41 -8.67
C PRO A 825 12.64 -11.05 -8.77
N ALA A 826 13.65 -10.32 -9.26
CA ALA A 826 15.04 -10.77 -9.27
C ALA A 826 15.64 -10.72 -7.86
N ILE A 827 15.51 -9.59 -7.15
CA ILE A 827 16.01 -9.42 -5.78
C ILE A 827 15.26 -10.36 -4.82
N ARG A 828 13.93 -10.50 -4.97
CA ARG A 828 13.13 -11.47 -4.19
C ARG A 828 13.56 -12.94 -4.42
N ARG A 829 14.08 -13.28 -5.60
CA ARG A 829 14.62 -14.63 -5.88
C ARG A 829 16.06 -14.81 -5.40
N ARG A 830 16.93 -13.79 -5.49
CA ARG A 830 18.30 -13.84 -4.94
C ARG A 830 18.29 -13.97 -3.42
N PHE A 831 17.58 -13.09 -2.71
CA PHE A 831 17.63 -13.00 -1.24
C PHE A 831 16.51 -13.75 -0.50
N GLY A 832 15.51 -14.28 -1.22
CA GLY A 832 14.36 -14.99 -0.66
C GLY A 832 13.43 -14.11 0.19
N MET A 833 12.85 -14.70 1.23
CA MET A 833 12.16 -13.94 2.29
C MET A 833 13.20 -13.23 3.17
N PRO A 834 12.98 -11.95 3.57
CA PRO A 834 13.80 -11.30 4.58
C PRO A 834 13.88 -12.12 5.88
N PRO A 835 15.06 -12.20 6.55
CA PRO A 835 15.25 -13.02 7.74
C PRO A 835 14.51 -12.52 8.98
N THR A 836 14.20 -11.22 9.03
CA THR A 836 13.45 -10.58 10.12
C THR A 836 12.12 -10.00 9.61
N PRO A 837 11.09 -9.84 10.46
CA PRO A 837 9.88 -9.12 10.09
C PRO A 837 10.13 -7.61 10.05
N SER A 838 9.37 -6.86 9.25
CA SER A 838 9.61 -5.43 9.09
C SER A 838 9.28 -4.63 10.36
N LEU A 839 10.06 -3.59 10.70
CA LEU A 839 9.70 -2.70 11.80
C LEU A 839 8.44 -1.89 11.47
N ARG A 840 8.24 -1.55 10.18
CA ARG A 840 6.99 -0.99 9.64
C ARG A 840 5.77 -1.91 9.83
N ASP A 841 5.98 -3.24 9.98
CA ASP A 841 4.89 -4.20 10.22
C ASP A 841 4.42 -4.29 11.68
N LYS A 842 5.11 -3.61 12.62
CA LYS A 842 4.78 -3.58 14.05
C LYS A 842 3.43 -2.92 14.37
N THR A 843 3.06 -1.93 13.56
CA THR A 843 1.80 -1.19 13.70
C THR A 843 0.74 -1.67 12.72
N SER A 844 1.10 -2.39 11.66
CA SER A 844 0.21 -2.78 10.56
C SER A 844 -0.60 -4.06 10.85
N CYS A 845 -1.64 -4.31 10.05
CA CYS A 845 -2.49 -5.47 10.23
C CYS A 845 -1.84 -6.76 9.69
N MET A 846 -1.57 -7.73 10.57
CA MET A 846 -1.08 -9.09 10.22
C MET A 846 -1.86 -9.78 9.09
N ILE A 847 -3.15 -9.46 8.92
CA ILE A 847 -3.97 -9.99 7.81
C ILE A 847 -3.69 -9.22 6.51
N ASN A 848 -3.55 -7.90 6.54
CA ASN A 848 -3.10 -7.13 5.37
C ASN A 848 -1.67 -7.52 4.96
N GLN A 849 -0.78 -7.81 5.90
CA GLN A 849 0.57 -8.35 5.61
C GLN A 849 0.51 -9.68 4.86
N ARG A 850 -0.31 -10.64 5.34
CA ARG A 850 -0.51 -11.92 4.66
C ARG A 850 -1.14 -11.74 3.27
N LEU A 851 -2.12 -10.84 3.14
CA LEU A 851 -2.72 -10.49 1.84
C LEU A 851 -1.71 -9.80 0.91
N LYS A 852 -0.83 -8.92 1.40
CA LYS A 852 0.28 -8.32 0.65
C LYS A 852 1.25 -9.40 0.16
N LEU A 853 1.66 -10.34 1.00
CA LEU A 853 2.53 -11.45 0.62
C LEU A 853 1.89 -12.39 -0.43
N LEU A 854 0.60 -12.68 -0.30
CA LEU A 854 -0.15 -13.46 -1.30
C LEU A 854 -0.30 -12.71 -2.62
N ALA A 855 -0.62 -11.41 -2.57
CA ALA A 855 -0.71 -10.55 -3.76
C ALA A 855 0.66 -10.35 -4.45
N GLN A 856 1.75 -10.26 -3.67
CA GLN A 856 3.10 -10.18 -4.24
C GLN A 856 3.48 -11.49 -4.91
N ARG A 857 3.23 -12.64 -4.27
CA ARG A 857 3.43 -13.96 -4.91
C ARG A 857 2.57 -14.16 -6.16
N ALA A 858 1.37 -13.56 -6.23
CA ALA A 858 0.57 -13.54 -7.46
C ALA A 858 1.23 -12.67 -8.55
N ARG A 859 1.67 -11.44 -8.24
CA ARG A 859 2.38 -10.56 -9.17
C ARG A 859 3.73 -11.13 -9.63
N ASP A 860 4.43 -11.84 -8.75
CA ASP A 860 5.64 -12.58 -9.09
C ASP A 860 5.30 -13.69 -10.09
N ARG A 861 4.26 -14.51 -9.86
CA ARG A 861 3.80 -15.51 -10.86
C ARG A 861 3.33 -14.90 -12.19
N ASP A 862 2.88 -13.65 -12.20
CA ASP A 862 2.45 -12.90 -13.40
C ASP A 862 3.64 -12.32 -14.20
N THR A 863 4.84 -12.23 -13.61
CA THR A 863 6.03 -11.62 -14.21
C THR A 863 7.23 -12.55 -14.32
N GLU A 864 7.24 -13.64 -13.55
CA GLU A 864 8.31 -14.63 -13.52
C GLU A 864 8.26 -15.55 -14.74
N ALA A 865 9.15 -15.32 -15.70
CA ALA A 865 9.43 -16.27 -16.77
C ALA A 865 10.26 -17.46 -16.23
N VAL A 866 9.82 -18.68 -16.53
CA VAL A 866 10.49 -19.95 -16.20
C VAL A 866 10.55 -20.86 -17.42
N LEU A 867 11.57 -21.71 -17.51
CA LEU A 867 11.66 -22.70 -18.57
C LEU A 867 10.59 -23.78 -18.41
N CYS A 868 10.08 -24.29 -19.54
CA CYS A 868 9.11 -25.38 -19.53
C CYS A 868 9.68 -26.65 -18.87
N ARG A 869 9.04 -27.16 -17.82
CA ARG A 869 9.41 -28.43 -17.14
C ARG A 869 9.35 -29.70 -18.01
N GLN A 870 8.82 -29.60 -19.23
CA GLN A 870 8.84 -30.67 -20.23
C GLN A 870 9.96 -30.47 -21.27
N ASN A 871 10.88 -29.52 -21.01
CA ASN A 871 12.09 -29.18 -21.76
C ASN A 871 11.87 -28.85 -23.25
N CYS A 872 10.72 -28.29 -23.63
CA CYS A 872 10.45 -27.83 -25.01
C CYS A 872 11.20 -26.54 -25.43
N GLY A 873 12.21 -26.12 -24.67
CA GLY A 873 13.01 -24.90 -24.90
C GLY A 873 12.32 -23.56 -24.63
N GLN A 874 10.99 -23.52 -24.50
CA GLN A 874 10.26 -22.27 -24.30
C GLN A 874 10.33 -21.73 -22.87
N SER A 875 10.51 -20.42 -22.75
CA SER A 875 10.41 -19.65 -21.50
C SER A 875 8.99 -19.07 -21.39
N ILE A 876 8.30 -19.37 -20.29
CA ILE A 876 6.86 -19.15 -20.10
C ILE A 876 6.64 -18.49 -18.74
N ILE A 877 5.72 -17.53 -18.66
CA ILE A 877 5.33 -16.90 -17.38
C ILE A 877 4.73 -17.97 -16.44
N LEU A 878 5.18 -18.02 -15.18
CA LEU A 878 4.87 -19.10 -14.21
C LEU A 878 3.37 -19.30 -13.93
N ARG A 879 2.53 -18.27 -14.12
CA ARG A 879 1.07 -18.41 -14.12
C ARG A 879 0.52 -19.21 -15.31
N HIS A 880 1.13 -19.05 -16.48
CA HIS A 880 0.71 -19.70 -17.74
C HIS A 880 1.37 -21.07 -17.97
N LEU A 881 2.41 -21.43 -17.20
CA LEU A 881 3.08 -22.73 -17.29
C LEU A 881 2.10 -23.93 -17.23
N ASP A 882 1.12 -23.87 -16.32
CA ASP A 882 0.10 -24.92 -16.17
C ASP A 882 -0.89 -24.97 -17.36
N GLU A 883 -1.08 -23.88 -18.11
CA GLU A 883 -1.88 -23.85 -19.34
C GLU A 883 -1.05 -24.36 -20.53
N HIS A 884 0.19 -23.88 -20.64
CA HIS A 884 1.17 -24.33 -21.62
C HIS A 884 1.33 -25.86 -21.61
N HIS A 885 1.57 -26.48 -20.45
CA HIS A 885 1.70 -27.94 -20.31
C HIS A 885 0.46 -28.73 -20.75
N ARG A 886 -0.73 -28.12 -20.72
CA ARG A 886 -2.01 -28.78 -21.08
C ARG A 886 -2.46 -28.51 -22.52
N ARG A 887 -2.10 -27.36 -23.11
CA ARG A 887 -2.67 -26.89 -24.39
C ARG A 887 -1.65 -26.61 -25.50
N GLU A 888 -0.45 -26.17 -25.14
CA GLU A 888 0.50 -25.60 -26.11
C GLU A 888 1.71 -26.51 -26.31
N CYS A 889 2.28 -27.04 -25.22
CA CYS A 889 3.53 -27.79 -25.24
C CYS A 889 3.50 -28.95 -26.24
N MET A 890 4.52 -29.03 -27.09
CA MET A 890 4.72 -30.11 -28.07
C MET A 890 5.02 -31.47 -27.43
N HIS A 891 5.51 -31.49 -26.19
CA HIS A 891 5.80 -32.71 -25.44
C HIS A 891 4.69 -33.12 -24.46
N ARG A 892 3.54 -32.43 -24.48
CA ARG A 892 2.38 -32.82 -23.66
C ARG A 892 1.88 -34.21 -24.06
N LEU A 893 1.39 -34.97 -23.08
CA LEU A 893 0.75 -36.25 -23.33
C LEU A 893 -0.66 -36.04 -23.88
N VAL A 894 -0.98 -36.75 -24.95
CA VAL A 894 -2.30 -36.81 -25.59
C VAL A 894 -2.75 -38.26 -25.72
N ALA A 895 -4.05 -38.50 -25.70
CA ALA A 895 -4.63 -39.80 -26.04
C ALA A 895 -4.77 -39.94 -27.57
N CYS A 896 -4.75 -41.17 -28.08
CA CYS A 896 -4.99 -41.42 -29.50
C CYS A 896 -6.41 -41.00 -29.92
N ARG A 897 -6.53 -40.42 -31.12
CA ARG A 897 -7.82 -39.96 -31.68
C ARG A 897 -8.62 -41.08 -32.37
N GLU A 898 -8.00 -42.24 -32.60
CA GLU A 898 -8.63 -43.37 -33.28
C GLU A 898 -9.48 -44.17 -32.28
N GLY A 899 -10.77 -44.35 -32.59
CA GLY A 899 -11.75 -44.91 -31.66
C GLY A 899 -11.37 -46.28 -31.10
N GLY A 900 -11.31 -46.39 -29.77
CA GLY A 900 -10.95 -47.63 -29.08
C GLY A 900 -9.43 -47.89 -28.99
N CYS A 901 -8.59 -46.88 -29.17
CA CYS A 901 -7.16 -46.92 -28.85
C CYS A 901 -6.86 -46.06 -27.61
N GLU A 902 -6.49 -46.68 -26.49
CA GLU A 902 -6.38 -45.99 -25.19
C GLU A 902 -4.95 -45.51 -24.86
N THR A 903 -3.98 -45.76 -25.74
CA THR A 903 -2.57 -45.41 -25.51
C THR A 903 -2.31 -43.91 -25.55
N THR A 904 -1.71 -43.38 -24.50
CA THR A 904 -1.21 -42.01 -24.43
C THR A 904 0.23 -41.90 -24.94
N HIS A 905 0.55 -40.82 -25.62
CA HIS A 905 1.86 -40.53 -26.22
C HIS A 905 2.11 -39.02 -26.24
N ARG A 906 3.34 -38.55 -26.50
CA ARG A 906 3.59 -37.11 -26.63
C ARG A 906 3.03 -36.61 -27.96
N LEU A 907 2.55 -35.37 -28.02
CA LEU A 907 2.00 -34.82 -29.26
C LEU A 907 3.01 -34.83 -30.43
N CYS A 908 4.30 -34.58 -30.17
CA CYS A 908 5.36 -34.70 -31.16
C CYS A 908 5.48 -36.10 -31.79
N ASP A 909 5.00 -37.13 -31.10
CA ASP A 909 5.09 -38.54 -31.52
C ASP A 909 3.79 -39.02 -32.21
N GLU A 910 2.76 -38.17 -32.35
CA GLU A 910 1.41 -38.55 -32.84
C GLU A 910 1.44 -39.22 -34.24
N GLN A 911 2.28 -38.72 -35.15
CA GLN A 911 2.43 -39.32 -36.48
C GLN A 911 3.18 -40.66 -36.45
N GLN A 912 4.15 -40.85 -35.55
CA GLN A 912 4.82 -42.12 -35.35
C GLN A 912 3.84 -43.15 -34.78
N HIS A 913 3.16 -42.78 -33.68
CA HIS A 913 2.15 -43.64 -33.06
C HIS A 913 1.09 -44.06 -34.08
N ARG A 914 0.48 -43.12 -34.81
CA ARG A 914 -0.58 -43.42 -35.78
C ARG A 914 -0.13 -44.32 -36.93
N SER A 915 1.13 -44.25 -37.35
CA SER A 915 1.65 -45.02 -38.51
C SER A 915 2.26 -46.38 -38.15
N LYS A 916 2.88 -46.50 -36.97
CA LYS A 916 3.65 -47.71 -36.58
C LYS A 916 3.11 -48.45 -35.36
N ASP A 917 2.42 -47.77 -34.45
CA ASP A 917 2.14 -48.31 -33.11
C ASP A 917 0.63 -48.47 -32.85
N CYS A 918 -0.22 -47.71 -33.54
CA CYS A 918 -1.68 -47.76 -33.37
C CYS A 918 -2.29 -49.01 -34.03
N GLU A 919 -2.55 -50.03 -33.21
CA GLU A 919 -3.18 -51.29 -33.64
C GLU A 919 -4.53 -51.10 -34.35
N ARG A 920 -5.32 -50.10 -33.95
CA ARG A 920 -6.60 -49.78 -34.61
C ARG A 920 -6.43 -49.32 -36.05
N VAL A 921 -5.37 -48.56 -36.36
CA VAL A 921 -5.06 -48.14 -37.73
C VAL A 921 -4.59 -49.34 -38.55
N LYS A 922 -3.68 -50.18 -38.00
CA LYS A 922 -3.24 -51.42 -38.64
C LYS A 922 -4.41 -52.34 -38.99
N TYR A 923 -5.27 -52.64 -38.02
CA TYR A 923 -6.46 -53.47 -38.22
C TYR A 923 -7.43 -52.89 -39.26
N ARG A 924 -7.60 -51.55 -39.29
CA ARG A 924 -8.42 -50.89 -40.30
C ARG A 924 -7.83 -51.00 -41.72
N VAL A 925 -6.52 -50.90 -41.86
CA VAL A 925 -5.84 -51.11 -43.16
C VAL A 925 -5.98 -52.56 -43.61
N GLU A 926 -5.72 -53.52 -42.73
CA GLU A 926 -5.89 -54.95 -43.01
C GLU A 926 -7.34 -55.29 -43.42
N LEU A 927 -8.34 -54.68 -42.76
CA LEU A 927 -9.75 -54.88 -43.12
C LEU A 927 -10.07 -54.36 -44.54
N LEU A 928 -9.45 -53.24 -44.96
CA LEU A 928 -9.60 -52.69 -46.30
C LEU A 928 -8.92 -53.58 -47.35
N GLU A 929 -7.73 -54.09 -47.07
CA GLU A 929 -7.03 -55.06 -47.95
C GLU A 929 -7.85 -56.35 -48.12
N ARG A 930 -8.38 -56.90 -47.02
CA ARG A 930 -9.27 -58.08 -47.03
C ARG A 930 -10.58 -57.82 -47.80
N LEU A 931 -11.06 -56.57 -47.87
CA LEU A 931 -12.23 -56.18 -48.68
C LEU A 931 -11.86 -56.04 -50.17
N GLN A 932 -10.72 -55.42 -50.48
CA GLN A 932 -10.21 -55.31 -51.85
C GLN A 932 -9.94 -56.69 -52.47
N GLU A 933 -9.38 -57.63 -51.71
CA GLU A 933 -9.16 -59.01 -52.17
C GLU A 933 -10.47 -59.75 -52.52
N LYS A 934 -11.57 -59.46 -51.79
CA LYS A 934 -12.92 -59.98 -52.10
C LYS A 934 -13.61 -59.25 -53.25
N GLU A 935 -13.15 -58.05 -53.60
CA GLU A 935 -13.64 -57.21 -54.70
C GLU A 935 -12.95 -57.51 -56.04
N LYS A 936 -11.74 -58.11 -56.04
CA LYS A 936 -11.03 -58.53 -57.27
C LYS A 936 -11.89 -59.43 -58.15
N THR A 937 -11.77 -59.27 -59.47
CA THR A 937 -12.44 -60.10 -60.47
C THR A 937 -11.52 -61.21 -60.99
N GLU A 938 -12.10 -62.37 -61.26
CA GLU A 938 -11.45 -63.57 -61.77
C GLU A 938 -12.35 -64.27 -62.81
N GLU A 939 -11.75 -65.03 -63.72
CA GLU A 939 -12.47 -65.82 -64.72
C GLU A 939 -12.90 -67.18 -64.14
N CYS A 940 -14.00 -67.74 -64.64
CA CYS A 940 -14.47 -69.05 -64.21
C CYS A 940 -13.48 -70.18 -64.53
N GLU A 941 -13.04 -70.90 -63.50
CA GLU A 941 -12.12 -72.04 -63.59
C GLU A 941 -12.71 -73.23 -64.38
N LEU A 942 -14.04 -73.26 -64.59
CA LEU A 942 -14.73 -74.21 -65.48
C LEU A 942 -14.70 -73.79 -66.97
N GLY A 943 -14.00 -72.70 -67.30
CA GLY A 943 -13.76 -72.22 -68.67
C GLY A 943 -14.99 -71.69 -69.40
N CYS A 944 -16.02 -71.20 -68.68
CA CYS A 944 -17.24 -70.69 -69.31
C CYS A 944 -17.11 -69.27 -69.92
N GLY A 945 -15.96 -68.60 -69.76
CA GLY A 945 -15.70 -67.24 -70.27
C GLY A 945 -16.29 -66.11 -69.43
N VAL A 946 -16.97 -66.40 -68.32
CA VAL A 946 -17.57 -65.39 -67.44
C VAL A 946 -16.57 -64.95 -66.37
N TRP A 947 -16.42 -63.62 -66.23
CA TRP A 947 -15.66 -62.98 -65.18
C TRP A 947 -16.59 -62.51 -64.05
N PHE A 948 -16.21 -62.78 -62.80
CA PHE A 948 -16.98 -62.41 -61.60
C PHE A 948 -16.08 -61.93 -60.47
N LYS A 949 -16.62 -61.17 -59.50
CA LYS A 949 -15.88 -60.82 -58.27
C LYS A 949 -15.66 -62.07 -57.43
N ARG A 950 -14.46 -62.26 -56.88
CA ARG A 950 -14.00 -63.45 -56.14
C ARG A 950 -14.97 -63.94 -55.07
N ARG A 951 -15.66 -63.02 -54.38
CA ARG A 951 -16.76 -63.31 -53.42
C ARG A 951 -17.99 -64.05 -54.00
N HIS A 952 -18.11 -64.18 -55.32
CA HIS A 952 -19.22 -64.83 -56.02
C HIS A 952 -18.81 -66.16 -56.68
N ARG A 953 -17.54 -66.57 -56.58
CA ARG A 953 -16.99 -67.80 -57.16
C ARG A 953 -17.86 -69.03 -56.91
N GLU A 954 -18.17 -69.31 -55.65
CA GLU A 954 -18.95 -70.49 -55.25
C GLU A 954 -20.35 -70.48 -55.88
N ARG A 955 -21.05 -69.34 -55.81
CA ARG A 955 -22.38 -69.17 -56.41
C ARG A 955 -22.33 -69.34 -57.94
N HIS A 956 -21.32 -68.77 -58.60
CA HIS A 956 -21.17 -68.93 -60.03
C HIS A 956 -20.93 -70.40 -60.41
N HIS A 957 -19.98 -71.07 -59.76
CA HIS A 957 -19.62 -72.46 -60.06
C HIS A 957 -20.77 -73.45 -59.81
N HIS A 958 -21.54 -73.30 -58.72
CA HIS A 958 -22.59 -74.26 -58.35
C HIS A 958 -23.96 -73.98 -58.96
N SER A 959 -24.32 -72.72 -59.26
CA SER A 959 -25.69 -72.37 -59.65
C SER A 959 -25.82 -71.75 -61.03
N GLU A 960 -24.86 -70.92 -61.46
CA GLU A 960 -25.03 -70.03 -62.63
C GLU A 960 -24.21 -70.47 -63.85
N CYS A 961 -23.08 -71.15 -63.64
CA CYS A 961 -22.19 -71.57 -64.72
C CYS A 961 -22.90 -72.56 -65.68
N PRO A 962 -22.90 -72.31 -67.01
CA PRO A 962 -23.49 -73.21 -68.01
C PRO A 962 -22.66 -74.49 -68.22
N ARG A 963 -21.41 -74.49 -67.75
CA ARG A 963 -20.50 -75.65 -67.75
C ARG A 963 -20.47 -76.43 -66.42
N ARG A 964 -21.31 -76.07 -65.44
CA ARG A 964 -21.47 -76.90 -64.23
C ARG A 964 -22.04 -78.27 -64.60
N LEU A 965 -21.68 -79.29 -63.82
CA LEU A 965 -22.30 -80.61 -63.90
C LEU A 965 -23.60 -80.61 -63.09
N ILE A 966 -24.66 -81.21 -63.64
CA ILE A 966 -25.92 -81.49 -62.93
C ILE A 966 -26.36 -82.93 -63.22
N THR A 967 -27.21 -83.50 -62.38
CA THR A 967 -27.94 -84.73 -62.70
C THR A 967 -29.05 -84.45 -63.70
N CYS A 968 -29.40 -85.44 -64.54
CA CYS A 968 -30.53 -85.38 -65.44
C CYS A 968 -31.83 -85.02 -64.68
N PRO A 969 -32.69 -84.12 -65.21
CA PRO A 969 -33.96 -83.77 -64.57
C PRO A 969 -34.98 -84.93 -64.46
N GLN A 970 -34.80 -86.02 -65.21
CA GLN A 970 -35.67 -87.19 -65.11
C GLN A 970 -35.14 -88.17 -64.04
N PRO A 971 -35.93 -88.50 -63.00
CA PRO A 971 -35.45 -89.22 -61.82
C PRO A 971 -35.07 -90.67 -62.10
N ASP A 972 -35.59 -91.25 -63.18
CA ASP A 972 -35.30 -92.60 -63.66
C ASP A 972 -34.07 -92.67 -64.59
N CYS A 973 -33.51 -91.53 -65.03
CA CYS A 973 -32.36 -91.51 -65.95
C CYS A 973 -30.99 -91.46 -65.24
N GLY A 974 -30.89 -90.79 -64.08
CA GLY A 974 -29.71 -90.80 -63.20
C GLY A 974 -28.38 -90.19 -63.69
N GLU A 975 -28.17 -90.00 -65.00
CA GLU A 975 -26.89 -89.56 -65.58
C GLU A 975 -26.49 -88.13 -65.18
N THR A 976 -25.18 -87.91 -64.99
CA THR A 976 -24.60 -86.56 -64.78
C THR A 976 -24.13 -85.95 -66.10
N ILE A 977 -24.62 -84.75 -66.38
CA ILE A 977 -24.49 -84.05 -67.67
C ILE A 977 -24.14 -82.58 -67.46
N VAL A 978 -23.56 -81.93 -68.48
CA VAL A 978 -23.20 -80.51 -68.41
C VAL A 978 -24.47 -79.67 -68.57
N ALA A 979 -24.70 -78.65 -67.73
CA ALA A 979 -25.97 -77.94 -67.65
C ALA A 979 -26.49 -77.35 -68.98
N HIS A 980 -25.63 -76.83 -69.85
CA HIS A 980 -26.03 -76.34 -71.18
C HIS A 980 -26.44 -77.44 -72.20
N SER A 981 -26.12 -78.71 -71.93
CA SER A 981 -26.39 -79.86 -72.81
C SER A 981 -27.67 -80.62 -72.46
N VAL A 982 -28.37 -80.20 -71.40
CA VAL A 982 -29.53 -80.89 -70.80
C VAL A 982 -30.67 -81.08 -71.80
N ASP A 983 -31.02 -80.05 -72.58
CA ASP A 983 -32.12 -80.14 -73.54
C ASP A 983 -31.81 -81.13 -74.68
N ASN A 984 -30.55 -81.19 -75.14
CA ASN A 984 -30.14 -82.13 -76.18
C ASN A 984 -30.13 -83.57 -75.65
N HIS A 985 -29.65 -83.78 -74.42
CA HIS A 985 -29.75 -85.08 -73.72
C HIS A 985 -31.23 -85.49 -73.57
N LEU A 986 -32.09 -84.62 -73.01
CA LEU A 986 -33.53 -84.89 -72.86
C LEU A 986 -34.20 -85.22 -74.20
N LEU A 987 -33.80 -84.56 -75.30
CA LEU A 987 -34.36 -84.83 -76.63
C LEU A 987 -33.96 -86.20 -77.19
N LYS A 988 -32.66 -86.54 -77.16
CA LYS A 988 -32.07 -87.66 -77.93
C LYS A 988 -31.53 -88.82 -77.12
N ASP A 989 -30.88 -88.53 -75.99
CA ASP A 989 -29.95 -89.45 -75.32
C ASP A 989 -30.49 -89.96 -73.97
N CYS A 990 -31.54 -89.33 -73.44
CA CYS A 990 -32.15 -89.61 -72.15
C CYS A 990 -32.90 -90.95 -72.15
N LYS A 991 -32.58 -91.80 -71.18
CA LYS A 991 -33.06 -93.18 -71.04
C LYS A 991 -34.32 -93.30 -70.17
N SER A 992 -35.02 -92.20 -69.93
CA SER A 992 -36.21 -92.12 -69.09
C SER A 992 -37.42 -92.79 -69.73
N GLU A 993 -37.95 -93.84 -69.09
CA GLU A 993 -39.20 -94.48 -69.48
C GLU A 993 -40.41 -93.57 -69.23
N LEU A 994 -40.34 -92.73 -68.19
CA LEU A 994 -41.35 -91.71 -67.88
C LEU A 994 -41.45 -90.67 -69.02
N LEU A 995 -40.32 -90.20 -69.54
CA LEU A 995 -40.29 -89.25 -70.65
C LEU A 995 -40.78 -89.88 -71.97
N ALA A 996 -40.38 -91.13 -72.24
CA ALA A 996 -40.82 -91.89 -73.40
C ALA A 996 -42.35 -92.15 -73.40
N THR A 997 -42.90 -92.55 -72.26
CA THR A 997 -44.35 -92.79 -72.10
C THR A 997 -45.16 -91.49 -72.16
N GLN A 998 -44.68 -90.38 -71.59
CA GLN A 998 -45.31 -89.06 -71.73
C GLN A 998 -45.40 -88.61 -73.20
N ARG A 999 -44.31 -88.72 -73.98
CA ARG A 999 -44.32 -88.36 -75.41
C ARG A 999 -45.42 -89.12 -76.17
N ARG A 1000 -45.50 -90.43 -75.96
CA ARG A 1000 -46.48 -91.33 -76.58
C ARG A 1000 -47.93 -91.02 -76.14
N LEU A 1001 -48.13 -90.59 -74.89
CA LEU A 1001 -49.45 -90.16 -74.39
C LEU A 1001 -49.92 -88.83 -75.01
N VAL A 1002 -49.03 -87.87 -75.21
CA VAL A 1002 -49.34 -86.58 -75.86
C VAL A 1002 -49.70 -86.78 -77.34
N GLU A 1003 -48.97 -87.66 -78.04
CA GLU A 1003 -49.25 -88.03 -79.43
C GLU A 1003 -50.63 -88.70 -79.56
N ASN A 1004 -50.91 -89.70 -78.72
CA ASN A 1004 -52.22 -90.34 -78.61
C ASN A 1004 -53.34 -89.38 -78.15
N ALA A 1005 -53.03 -88.28 -77.45
CA ALA A 1005 -54.02 -87.26 -77.07
C ALA A 1005 -54.40 -86.38 -78.27
N ARG A 1006 -53.41 -85.89 -79.03
CA ARG A 1006 -53.61 -85.09 -80.25
C ARG A 1006 -54.46 -85.84 -81.29
N GLU A 1007 -54.21 -87.14 -81.48
CA GLU A 1007 -55.06 -87.97 -82.36
C GLU A 1007 -56.53 -88.03 -81.89
N ARG A 1008 -56.78 -88.13 -80.59
CA ARG A 1008 -58.15 -88.22 -80.04
C ARG A 1008 -58.88 -86.89 -80.11
N GLU A 1009 -58.18 -85.78 -79.88
CA GLU A 1009 -58.71 -84.42 -80.01
C GLU A 1009 -59.09 -84.10 -81.46
N ALA A 1010 -58.23 -84.46 -82.43
CA ALA A 1010 -58.53 -84.33 -83.86
C ALA A 1010 -59.76 -85.16 -84.31
N ARG A 1011 -59.99 -86.34 -83.71
CA ARG A 1011 -61.21 -87.14 -83.94
C ARG A 1011 -62.45 -86.49 -83.28
N ARG A 1012 -62.32 -85.94 -82.07
CA ARG A 1012 -63.43 -85.33 -81.33
C ARG A 1012 -63.96 -84.06 -82.00
N LEU A 1013 -63.08 -83.14 -82.41
CA LEU A 1013 -63.44 -81.94 -83.17
C LEU A 1013 -64.24 -82.26 -84.44
N LYS A 1014 -63.96 -83.40 -85.08
CA LYS A 1014 -64.68 -83.86 -86.27
C LYS A 1014 -66.12 -84.32 -85.99
N ASN A 1015 -66.39 -84.79 -84.76
CA ASN A 1015 -67.72 -85.21 -84.33
C ASN A 1015 -68.54 -84.05 -83.74
N GLU A 1016 -67.92 -83.11 -83.02
CA GLU A 1016 -68.64 -81.95 -82.43
C GLU A 1016 -69.04 -80.89 -83.47
N LEU A 1017 -68.37 -80.87 -84.64
CA LEU A 1017 -68.86 -80.17 -85.84
C LEU A 1017 -70.10 -80.84 -86.47
N GLN A 1018 -70.39 -82.10 -86.15
CA GLN A 1018 -71.52 -82.84 -86.68
C GLN A 1018 -72.79 -82.62 -85.82
N CYS A 1019 -73.36 -81.43 -86.00
CA CYS A 1019 -74.77 -81.09 -85.73
C CYS A 1019 -75.16 -80.95 -84.24
N HIS A 1020 -75.40 -79.77 -83.64
CA HIS A 1020 -75.34 -78.38 -84.15
C HIS A 1020 -76.13 -78.09 -85.46
N ARG A 1021 -77.15 -78.91 -85.75
CA ARG A 1021 -78.09 -78.78 -86.88
C ARG A 1021 -79.44 -79.45 -86.60
N GLU A 1022 -79.50 -80.34 -85.62
CA GLU A 1022 -80.71 -80.69 -84.85
C GLU A 1022 -80.82 -79.73 -83.65
#